data_AF-A0A401LGE2-F1
#
_entry.id   AF-A0A401LGE2-F1
#
_cell.length_a   1.000
_cell.length_b   1.000
_cell.length_c   1.000
_cell.angle_alpha   90.00
_cell.angle_beta   90.00
_cell.angle_gamma   90.00
#
_symmetry.space_group_name_H-M   'P 1'
#
loop_
_entity.id
_entity.type
_entity.pdbx_description
1 polymer ?
#
loop_
_entity_poly.entity_id
_entity_poly.type
_entity_poly.pdbx_seq_one_letter_code
_entity_poly.pdbx_strand_id
1 'polypeptide(L)'
;MSEKGNQAVKTVSFMMLITLFGKILGMVREQLLAANYGTDMQAAAFLLASRIPRTFFDVIFASAISASFIPVFVEYLQKKGRQEAFSLANRFITMISTVTLLMMLLGMAFAKPLTLLIAPGYDVETVTLCVGLLRMLFPTMLFTAVAFSFVGILQSLEEFNVPAALSVVSNGVLILYYIFFNEKFGILGLTAAFLIGWAMQAVIQIPSLWRKGYHYRPDFHFKDDGLRKIGRLMLPVMVSTWIQPINFMVNTRFASQLSEGSAVNGELGVSALEYANNLYTIIVGVFVLAIANMVFPKFSRMTEDKKEFGLAVRGTLKSMIFLLIPMTVGLMALAQPVVSLIYQRGAFDETATQLTAAALFFFALGMVGYGVQNILSRAFYANQDGKTPFYSGLVSIVINAVLCWLLLKPMGIGGLALSAAVSSTAAAAVLLIPAVKQYPDILDKGFVLQIGRMLLAAAGMLVPVLGCKWLLLPRLGGRVLGQILLLCICGGVGVAAYMLFARLLKIEEGEFVFGMLKRLRHRGGGETAQGAPRKRKKRRTYTMTEKISAIIEDSFCFRLLAAICTLLRSVWMNSIAYSIYAAICRGFKNAFENSAILDFLRANWDRRLNTRQGILPRFWHNLVHWSGMAVRRESNGLAAAMGESFFLRVFNQNFLIFCLAGIVAAIPVLPTMLLAVLVLGTFVLYFIQLFLGRIRMQRTSMVSVLLGCFGVCILYAGVTSYAFPSALLAMSLFLILMAVFFVAKDAIDTEEKLNFVLWVLITVGALIALYAVYQYIIGVEMDAAWVDEESFDITTRAYATFSNPNVLGEYLILVGSLAAGMIWKMKNWCGRLYYTGCFGVICLGLVATGSRGAMLGLMFSAGLFVLLSEKRLIPLGVVLLLLMPFILPAGLWARIASSVTMSDSSSLYRVSIYTAALDIIRHYWVTGIGIGAFNQIYPLFSFEAANAYHAHNLFLQEFIELGIVGFAVLLLLLLFFFQRLYSGMRTAPKRFRFLLGAIFGGFAGLLLQGLTDHLWFDYRIVLFFWCFIGIGMATVRVAEKKGERETEEMK
;
A
#
# COMPACT_ATOMS: atom_id res chain seq x y z
N MET A 1 -5.92 51.96 -9.22
CA MET A 1 -6.39 50.57 -9.03
C MET A 1 -7.71 50.44 -9.79
N SER A 2 -7.83 49.50 -10.74
CA SER A 2 -9.04 49.38 -11.58
C SER A 2 -10.22 48.78 -10.80
N GLU A 3 -11.46 49.12 -11.18
CA GLU A 3 -12.70 48.61 -10.57
C GLU A 3 -12.73 47.08 -10.45
N LYS A 4 -12.16 46.35 -11.43
CA LYS A 4 -12.03 44.89 -11.40
C LYS A 4 -11.20 44.36 -10.22
N GLY A 5 -10.16 45.08 -9.80
CA GLY A 5 -9.36 44.70 -8.63
C GLY A 5 -10.11 44.88 -7.32
N ASN A 6 -10.97 45.90 -7.24
CA ASN A 6 -11.77 46.17 -6.04
C ASN A 6 -12.93 45.16 -5.87
N GLN A 7 -13.50 44.68 -6.98
CA GLN A 7 -14.54 43.64 -6.98
C GLN A 7 -14.00 42.26 -6.58
N ALA A 8 -12.82 41.87 -7.07
CA ALA A 8 -12.18 40.61 -6.71
C ALA A 8 -11.84 40.53 -5.20
N VAL A 9 -11.30 41.61 -4.63
CA VAL A 9 -11.00 41.69 -3.19
C VAL A 9 -12.27 41.58 -2.36
N LYS A 10 -13.36 42.27 -2.74
CA LYS A 10 -14.65 42.17 -2.05
C LYS A 10 -15.21 40.74 -2.06
N THR A 11 -15.19 40.05 -3.19
CA THR A 11 -15.68 38.66 -3.30
C THR A 11 -14.85 37.72 -2.43
N VAL A 12 -13.51 37.84 -2.46
CA VAL A 12 -12.63 37.00 -1.64
C VAL A 12 -12.80 37.27 -0.14
N SER A 13 -12.90 38.54 0.28
CA SER A 13 -13.15 38.92 1.67
C SER A 13 -14.50 38.41 2.18
N PHE A 14 -15.55 38.51 1.37
CA PHE A 14 -16.89 38.01 1.72
C PHE A 14 -16.91 36.49 1.83
N MET A 15 -16.28 35.78 0.88
CA MET A 15 -16.11 34.33 0.93
C MET A 15 -15.37 33.87 2.20
N MET A 16 -14.30 34.57 2.60
CA MET A 16 -13.57 34.27 3.83
C MET A 16 -14.44 34.46 5.07
N LEU A 17 -15.25 35.52 5.13
CA LEU A 17 -16.18 35.76 6.25
C LEU A 17 -17.22 34.63 6.37
N ILE A 18 -17.84 34.22 5.27
CA ILE A 18 -18.81 33.11 5.26
C ILE A 18 -18.13 31.81 5.71
N THR A 19 -16.93 31.53 5.21
CA THR A 19 -16.18 30.32 5.57
C THR A 19 -15.83 30.30 7.06
N LEU A 20 -15.39 31.44 7.60
CA LEU A 20 -15.09 31.59 9.02
C LEU A 20 -16.35 31.38 9.88
N PHE A 21 -17.46 31.99 9.49
CA PHE A 21 -18.75 31.81 10.16
C PHE A 21 -19.20 30.35 10.14
N GLY A 22 -19.05 29.66 8.99
CA GLY A 22 -19.32 28.23 8.88
C GLY A 22 -18.44 27.36 9.79
N LYS A 23 -17.16 27.70 9.98
CA LYS A 23 -16.28 27.02 10.94
C LYS A 23 -16.72 27.23 12.39
N ILE A 24 -17.17 28.44 12.74
CA ILE A 24 -17.71 28.75 14.07
C ILE A 24 -18.97 27.90 14.33
N LEU A 25 -19.91 27.84 13.39
CA LEU A 25 -21.10 26.98 13.52
C LEU A 25 -20.72 25.49 13.61
N GLY A 26 -19.73 25.05 12.84
CA GLY A 26 -19.20 23.68 12.93
C GLY A 26 -18.63 23.38 14.31
N MET A 27 -17.95 24.35 14.94
CA MET A 27 -17.50 24.23 16.32
C MET A 27 -18.70 24.15 17.27
N VAL A 28 -19.69 25.05 17.17
CA VAL A 28 -20.91 25.00 17.98
C VAL A 28 -21.62 23.64 17.87
N ARG A 29 -21.73 23.07 16.67
CA ARG A 29 -22.26 21.71 16.46
C ARG A 29 -21.49 20.67 17.26
N GLU A 30 -20.15 20.70 17.23
CA GLU A 30 -19.33 19.77 18.02
C GLU A 30 -19.53 19.96 19.52
N GLN A 31 -19.71 21.21 19.98
CA GLN A 31 -20.01 21.50 21.39
C GLN A 31 -21.37 20.92 21.80
N LEU A 32 -22.39 21.02 20.93
CA LEU A 32 -23.72 20.47 21.18
C LEU A 32 -23.71 18.93 21.17
N LEU A 33 -22.91 18.31 20.29
CA LEU A 33 -22.70 16.85 20.31
C LEU A 33 -22.10 16.41 21.64
N ALA A 34 -21.00 17.05 22.06
CA ALA A 34 -20.35 16.76 23.33
C ALA A 34 -21.29 17.01 24.53
N ALA A 35 -22.04 18.13 24.52
CA ALA A 35 -22.93 18.46 25.63
C ALA A 35 -24.09 17.47 25.82
N ASN A 36 -24.62 16.91 24.72
CA ASN A 36 -25.77 15.99 24.78
C ASN A 36 -25.37 14.52 24.90
N TYR A 37 -24.26 14.10 24.28
CA TYR A 37 -23.89 12.69 24.17
C TYR A 37 -22.53 12.35 24.81
N GLY A 38 -21.77 13.36 25.27
CA GLY A 38 -20.51 13.18 25.97
C GLY A 38 -19.50 12.38 25.15
N THR A 39 -18.94 11.36 25.80
CA THR A 39 -17.98 10.41 25.24
C THR A 39 -18.44 8.94 25.38
N ASP A 40 -19.72 8.74 25.67
CA ASP A 40 -20.31 7.41 25.91
C ASP A 40 -20.59 6.65 24.60
N MET A 41 -21.19 5.45 24.72
CA MET A 41 -21.57 4.57 23.60
C MET A 41 -22.20 5.32 22.42
N GLN A 42 -23.18 6.20 22.66
CA GLN A 42 -23.90 6.87 21.58
C GLN A 42 -23.00 7.85 20.82
N ALA A 43 -22.14 8.60 21.53
CA ALA A 43 -21.16 9.48 20.92
C ALA A 43 -20.13 8.66 20.12
N ALA A 44 -19.60 7.58 20.70
CA ALA A 44 -18.63 6.71 20.03
C ALA A 44 -19.19 6.10 18.74
N ALA A 45 -20.39 5.53 18.81
CA ALA A 45 -21.10 4.95 17.67
C ALA A 45 -21.36 5.99 16.58
N PHE A 46 -21.86 7.18 16.93
CA PHE A 46 -22.16 8.22 15.97
C PHE A 46 -20.91 8.85 15.34
N LEU A 47 -19.87 9.13 16.14
CA LEU A 47 -18.61 9.68 15.66
C LEU A 47 -17.95 8.73 14.66
N LEU A 48 -17.86 7.43 15.00
CA LEU A 48 -17.35 6.43 14.09
C LEU A 48 -18.22 6.29 12.83
N ALA A 49 -19.53 6.12 12.99
CA ALA A 49 -20.47 5.93 11.88
C ALA A 49 -20.49 7.12 10.90
N SER A 50 -20.41 8.35 11.42
CA SER A 50 -20.38 9.56 10.59
C SER A 50 -19.00 9.85 10.02
N ARG A 51 -17.93 9.36 10.64
CA ARG A 51 -16.58 9.52 10.12
C ARG A 51 -16.34 8.63 8.91
N ILE A 52 -16.73 7.36 8.94
CA ILE A 52 -16.41 6.39 7.88
C ILE A 52 -16.77 6.97 6.50
N PRO A 53 -17.99 7.50 6.26
CA PRO A 53 -18.30 8.12 4.98
C PRO A 53 -17.47 9.37 4.67
N ARG A 54 -17.28 10.26 5.64
CA ARG A 54 -16.53 11.52 5.42
C ARG A 54 -15.06 11.28 5.07
N THR A 55 -14.43 10.34 5.76
CA THR A 55 -13.00 10.05 5.62
C THR A 55 -12.70 9.31 4.32
N PHE A 56 -13.53 8.33 3.95
CA PHE A 56 -13.35 7.54 2.74
C PHE A 56 -13.78 8.29 1.47
N PHE A 57 -14.52 9.40 1.56
CA PHE A 57 -15.16 10.01 0.38
C PHE A 57 -15.08 11.54 0.33
N ASP A 58 -15.52 12.27 1.36
CA ASP A 58 -15.67 13.74 1.28
C ASP A 58 -14.34 14.46 1.03
N VAL A 59 -13.31 14.13 1.81
CA VAL A 59 -11.97 14.76 1.69
C VAL A 59 -11.36 14.49 0.30
N ILE A 60 -11.63 13.31 -0.23
CA ILE A 60 -11.12 12.85 -1.51
C ILE A 60 -11.81 13.63 -2.63
N PHE A 61 -13.14 13.67 -2.66
CA PHE A 61 -13.87 14.36 -3.73
C PHE A 61 -13.56 15.85 -3.75
N ALA A 62 -13.51 16.51 -2.59
CA ALA A 62 -13.16 17.93 -2.50
C ALA A 62 -11.79 18.22 -3.14
N SER A 63 -10.78 17.43 -2.79
CA SER A 63 -9.40 17.62 -3.27
C SER A 63 -9.25 17.19 -4.73
N ALA A 64 -9.86 16.07 -5.10
CA ALA A 64 -9.71 15.48 -6.42
C ALA A 64 -10.49 16.26 -7.48
N ILE A 65 -11.71 16.72 -7.20
CA ILE A 65 -12.50 17.58 -8.11
C ILE A 65 -11.77 18.91 -8.34
N SER A 66 -11.28 19.55 -7.28
CA SER A 66 -10.57 20.83 -7.41
C SER A 66 -9.29 20.72 -8.25
N ALA A 67 -8.54 19.62 -8.10
CA ALA A 67 -7.27 19.40 -8.80
C ALA A 67 -7.42 18.84 -10.22
N SER A 68 -8.56 18.21 -10.57
CA SER A 68 -8.74 17.51 -11.85
C SER A 68 -9.92 17.99 -12.67
N PHE A 69 -11.11 18.12 -12.09
CA PHE A 69 -12.32 18.49 -12.80
C PHE A 69 -12.31 19.96 -13.23
N ILE A 70 -12.00 20.88 -12.31
CA ILE A 70 -12.01 22.33 -12.58
C ILE A 70 -11.12 22.70 -13.79
N PRO A 71 -9.83 22.28 -13.86
CA PRO A 71 -8.98 22.63 -15.00
C PRO A 71 -9.50 22.10 -16.34
N VAL A 72 -10.04 20.88 -16.37
CA VAL A 72 -10.55 20.28 -17.61
C VAL A 72 -11.87 20.93 -18.02
N PHE A 73 -12.75 21.24 -17.06
CA PHE A 73 -14.00 21.95 -17.32
C PHE A 73 -13.74 23.37 -17.87
N VAL A 74 -12.81 24.12 -17.26
CA VAL A 74 -12.39 25.45 -17.75
C VAL A 74 -11.78 25.35 -19.15
N GLU A 75 -10.96 24.34 -19.43
CA GLU A 75 -10.42 24.09 -20.77
C GLU A 75 -11.54 23.84 -21.79
N TYR A 76 -12.54 23.02 -21.46
CA TYR A 76 -13.71 22.77 -22.32
C TYR A 76 -14.50 24.06 -22.53
N LEU A 77 -14.72 24.85 -21.48
CA LEU A 77 -15.42 26.13 -21.54
C LEU A 77 -14.71 27.10 -22.50
N GLN A 78 -13.38 27.16 -22.47
CA GLN A 78 -12.57 28.04 -23.31
C GLN A 78 -12.43 27.54 -24.77
N LYS A 79 -12.22 26.23 -24.97
CA LYS A 79 -11.90 25.67 -26.30
C LYS A 79 -13.10 25.15 -27.08
N LYS A 80 -14.09 24.57 -26.40
CA LYS A 80 -15.26 23.90 -27.00
C LYS A 80 -16.58 24.63 -26.73
N GLY A 81 -16.56 25.66 -25.90
CA GLY A 81 -17.73 26.45 -25.56
C GLY A 81 -18.58 25.86 -24.44
N ARG A 82 -19.60 26.60 -24.05
CA ARG A 82 -20.40 26.35 -22.83
C ARG A 82 -21.25 25.08 -22.91
N GLN A 83 -21.81 24.76 -24.07
CA GLN A 83 -22.65 23.56 -24.24
C GLN A 83 -21.84 22.26 -24.04
N GLU A 84 -20.67 22.16 -24.66
CA GLU A 84 -19.77 21.01 -24.51
C GLU A 84 -19.23 20.88 -23.08
N ALA A 85 -18.89 22.01 -22.42
CA ALA A 85 -18.49 21.99 -21.02
C ALA A 85 -19.62 21.48 -20.10
N PHE A 86 -20.86 21.90 -20.35
CA PHE A 86 -22.03 21.42 -19.59
C PHE A 86 -22.35 19.96 -19.87
N SER A 87 -22.17 19.47 -21.11
CA SER A 87 -22.28 18.05 -21.42
C SER A 87 -21.21 17.23 -20.70
N LEU A 88 -19.98 17.71 -20.64
CA LEU A 88 -18.90 17.08 -19.86
C LEU A 88 -19.26 17.01 -18.37
N ALA A 89 -19.80 18.09 -17.80
CA ALA A 89 -20.28 18.11 -16.41
C ALA A 89 -21.41 17.11 -16.16
N ASN A 90 -22.38 16.99 -17.08
CA ASN A 90 -23.46 15.99 -16.99
C ASN A 90 -22.91 14.57 -16.95
N ARG A 91 -22.00 14.22 -17.86
CA ARG A 91 -21.34 12.90 -17.88
C ARG A 91 -20.53 12.65 -16.62
N PHE A 92 -19.82 13.67 -16.13
CA PHE A 92 -19.01 13.56 -14.92
C PHE A 92 -19.88 13.34 -13.67
N ILE A 93 -20.93 14.14 -13.49
CA ILE A 93 -21.86 14.00 -12.37
C ILE A 93 -22.59 12.65 -12.44
N THR A 94 -23.00 12.21 -13.62
CA THR A 94 -23.66 10.91 -13.80
C THR A 94 -22.71 9.77 -13.44
N MET A 95 -21.46 9.82 -13.94
CA MET A 95 -20.44 8.83 -13.64
C MET A 95 -20.11 8.79 -12.14
N ILE A 96 -19.86 9.94 -11.52
CA ILE A 96 -19.48 10.02 -10.11
C ILE A 96 -20.64 9.57 -9.22
N SER A 97 -21.88 9.95 -9.55
CA SER A 97 -23.09 9.51 -8.83
C SER A 97 -23.31 8.01 -8.98
N THR A 98 -23.03 7.43 -10.15
CA THR A 98 -23.12 5.98 -10.35
C THR A 98 -22.08 5.24 -9.51
N VAL A 99 -20.84 5.72 -9.50
CA VAL A 99 -19.75 5.14 -8.69
C VAL A 99 -20.06 5.26 -7.21
N THR A 100 -20.48 6.44 -6.74
CA THR A 100 -20.80 6.63 -5.31
C THR A 100 -22.07 5.93 -4.88
N LEU A 101 -23.05 5.74 -5.77
CA LEU A 101 -24.21 4.90 -5.49
C LEU A 101 -23.79 3.43 -5.27
N LEU A 102 -22.94 2.89 -6.14
CA LEU A 102 -22.40 1.54 -5.96
C LEU A 102 -21.62 1.42 -4.64
N MET A 103 -20.78 2.41 -4.33
CA MET A 103 -20.00 2.43 -3.08
C MET A 103 -20.88 2.61 -1.84
N MET A 104 -21.96 3.39 -1.92
CA MET A 104 -22.98 3.53 -0.89
C MET A 104 -23.66 2.17 -0.61
N LEU A 105 -24.10 1.47 -1.65
CA LEU A 105 -24.77 0.16 -1.51
C LEU A 105 -23.82 -0.89 -0.92
N LEU A 106 -22.58 -0.96 -1.42
CA LEU A 106 -21.55 -1.83 -0.86
C LEU A 106 -21.25 -1.46 0.59
N GLY A 107 -21.14 -0.17 0.89
CA GLY A 107 -20.94 0.34 2.23
C GLY A 107 -22.04 -0.10 3.20
N MET A 108 -23.31 0.05 2.81
CA MET A 108 -24.45 -0.40 3.62
C MET A 108 -24.43 -1.91 3.86
N ALA A 109 -24.10 -2.70 2.83
CA ALA A 109 -23.98 -4.16 2.94
C ALA A 109 -22.84 -4.57 3.88
N PHE A 110 -21.69 -3.90 3.78
CA PHE A 110 -20.49 -4.17 4.59
C PHE A 110 -20.38 -3.30 5.85
N ALA A 111 -21.45 -2.65 6.29
CA ALA A 111 -21.42 -1.73 7.44
C ALA A 111 -20.87 -2.41 8.71
N LYS A 112 -21.31 -3.64 9.01
CA LYS A 112 -20.83 -4.42 10.16
C LYS A 112 -19.34 -4.79 10.04
N PRO A 113 -18.87 -5.41 8.94
CA PRO A 113 -17.44 -5.63 8.72
C PRO A 113 -16.59 -4.35 8.81
N LEU A 114 -17.08 -3.22 8.28
CA LEU A 114 -16.35 -1.94 8.35
C LEU A 114 -16.24 -1.41 9.79
N THR A 115 -17.32 -1.49 10.57
CA THR A 115 -17.30 -1.12 11.99
C THR A 115 -16.31 -2.01 12.75
N LEU A 116 -16.37 -3.33 12.59
CA LEU A 116 -15.46 -4.27 13.28
C LEU A 116 -14.00 -4.16 12.80
N LEU A 117 -13.78 -3.73 11.55
CA LEU A 117 -12.43 -3.47 11.04
C LEU A 117 -11.80 -2.24 11.72
N ILE A 118 -12.59 -1.20 11.97
CA ILE A 118 -12.07 0.08 12.48
C ILE A 118 -12.12 0.16 14.00
N ALA A 119 -13.13 -0.45 14.63
CA ALA A 119 -13.30 -0.48 16.07
C ALA A 119 -13.63 -1.91 16.55
N PRO A 120 -12.65 -2.84 16.50
CA PRO A 120 -12.86 -4.22 16.93
C PRO A 120 -13.14 -4.36 18.44
N GLY A 121 -12.74 -3.38 19.27
CA GLY A 121 -12.92 -3.45 20.72
C GLY A 121 -14.23 -2.83 21.25
N TYR A 122 -15.16 -2.45 20.36
CA TYR A 122 -16.52 -2.05 20.77
C TYR A 122 -17.33 -3.25 21.22
N ASP A 123 -18.15 -3.05 22.25
CA ASP A 123 -19.12 -4.05 22.68
C ASP A 123 -20.24 -4.29 21.65
N VAL A 124 -21.01 -5.36 21.85
CA VAL A 124 -22.03 -5.80 20.89
C VAL A 124 -23.12 -4.73 20.69
N GLU A 125 -23.50 -4.02 21.75
CA GLU A 125 -24.51 -2.96 21.70
C GLU A 125 -24.01 -1.74 20.91
N THR A 126 -22.79 -1.26 21.18
CA THR A 126 -22.17 -0.14 20.44
C THR A 126 -21.98 -0.50 18.98
N VAL A 127 -21.53 -1.72 18.67
CA VAL A 127 -21.41 -2.19 17.27
C VAL A 127 -22.78 -2.18 16.59
N THR A 128 -23.82 -2.69 17.24
CA THR A 128 -25.17 -2.76 16.66
C THR A 128 -25.72 -1.37 16.37
N LEU A 129 -25.59 -0.44 17.33
CA LEU A 129 -25.96 0.96 17.15
C LEU A 129 -25.15 1.60 16.01
N CYS A 130 -23.82 1.51 16.06
CA CYS A 130 -22.92 2.07 15.05
C CYS A 130 -23.26 1.57 13.65
N VAL A 131 -23.56 0.29 13.47
CA VAL A 131 -23.95 -0.29 12.17
C VAL A 131 -25.26 0.29 11.67
N GLY A 132 -26.25 0.46 12.56
CA GLY A 132 -27.51 1.11 12.23
C GLY A 132 -27.31 2.56 11.77
N LEU A 133 -26.56 3.34 12.54
CA LEU A 133 -26.25 4.74 12.21
C LEU A 133 -25.44 4.85 10.92
N LEU A 134 -24.45 3.97 10.74
CA LEU A 134 -23.59 3.96 9.57
C LEU A 134 -24.37 3.65 8.29
N ARG A 135 -25.31 2.69 8.31
CA ARG A 135 -26.23 2.43 7.19
C ARG A 135 -27.05 3.66 6.83
N MET A 136 -27.55 4.40 7.81
CA MET A 136 -28.27 5.66 7.57
C MET A 136 -27.39 6.77 7.01
N LEU A 137 -26.08 6.75 7.29
CA LEU A 137 -25.13 7.79 6.90
C LEU A 137 -24.40 7.51 5.57
N PHE A 138 -24.34 6.27 5.10
CA PHE A 138 -23.79 5.95 3.76
C PHE A 138 -24.37 6.81 2.61
N PRO A 139 -25.68 7.14 2.56
CA PRO A 139 -26.23 8.02 1.54
C PRO A 139 -25.60 9.42 1.48
N THR A 140 -24.97 9.89 2.58
CA THR A 140 -24.25 11.18 2.57
C THR A 140 -23.18 11.26 1.48
N MET A 141 -22.56 10.13 1.10
CA MET A 141 -21.55 10.05 0.03
C MET A 141 -22.07 10.48 -1.34
N LEU A 142 -23.32 10.11 -1.65
CA LEU A 142 -23.94 10.47 -2.90
C LEU A 142 -24.16 11.98 -2.95
N PHE A 143 -24.70 12.54 -1.86
CA PHE A 143 -24.93 13.97 -1.75
C PHE A 143 -23.63 14.78 -1.78
N THR A 144 -22.55 14.29 -1.16
CA THR A 144 -21.28 15.02 -1.14
C THR A 144 -20.58 14.98 -2.48
N ALA A 145 -20.58 13.85 -3.19
CA ALA A 145 -20.03 13.76 -4.54
C ALA A 145 -20.75 14.71 -5.51
N VAL A 146 -22.08 14.78 -5.43
CA VAL A 146 -22.88 15.73 -6.21
C VAL A 146 -22.58 17.18 -5.79
N ALA A 147 -22.58 17.47 -4.48
CA ALA A 147 -22.32 18.80 -3.95
C ALA A 147 -20.93 19.32 -4.36
N PHE A 148 -19.87 18.52 -4.26
CA PHE A 148 -18.53 18.95 -4.68
C PHE A 148 -18.40 19.07 -6.20
N SER A 149 -19.16 18.28 -6.98
CA SER A 149 -19.22 18.48 -8.43
C SER A 149 -19.86 19.82 -8.79
N PHE A 150 -20.92 20.20 -8.09
CA PHE A 150 -21.55 21.53 -8.21
C PHE A 150 -20.59 22.66 -7.82
N VAL A 151 -19.82 22.48 -6.75
CA VAL A 151 -18.75 23.42 -6.36
C VAL A 151 -17.76 23.59 -7.51
N GLY A 152 -17.32 22.50 -8.14
CA GLY A 152 -16.40 22.56 -9.26
C GLY A 152 -16.94 23.36 -10.45
N ILE A 153 -18.23 23.20 -10.77
CA ILE A 153 -18.90 23.95 -11.85
C ILE A 153 -19.00 25.44 -11.47
N LEU A 154 -19.52 25.75 -10.28
CA LEU A 154 -19.72 27.12 -9.81
C LEU A 154 -18.41 27.89 -9.72
N GLN A 155 -17.36 27.30 -9.15
CA GLN A 155 -16.03 27.92 -9.07
C GLN A 155 -15.42 28.13 -10.46
N SER A 156 -15.64 27.22 -11.41
CA SER A 156 -15.23 27.40 -12.81
C SER A 156 -15.98 28.53 -13.52
N LEU A 157 -17.17 28.90 -13.04
CA LEU A 157 -18.01 30.00 -13.51
C LEU A 157 -17.90 31.26 -12.61
N GLU A 158 -16.77 31.36 -11.90
CA GLU A 158 -16.40 32.48 -11.01
C GLU A 158 -17.38 32.75 -9.87
N GLU A 159 -18.16 31.74 -9.45
CA GLU A 159 -19.11 31.82 -8.34
C GLU A 159 -18.55 31.13 -7.09
N PHE A 160 -18.01 31.92 -6.17
CA PHE A 160 -17.33 31.42 -4.96
C PHE A 160 -18.16 31.54 -3.67
N ASN A 161 -19.18 32.41 -3.66
CA ASN A 161 -19.95 32.72 -2.45
C ASN A 161 -20.87 31.58 -2.02
N VAL A 162 -21.59 30.97 -2.98
CA VAL A 162 -22.51 29.86 -2.70
C VAL A 162 -21.75 28.61 -2.22
N PRO A 163 -20.63 28.20 -2.85
CA PRO A 163 -19.75 27.17 -2.29
C PRO A 163 -19.24 27.44 -0.86
N ALA A 164 -18.98 28.69 -0.49
CA ALA A 164 -18.55 29.02 0.87
C ALA A 164 -19.66 28.83 1.92
N ALA A 165 -20.93 28.93 1.53
CA ALA A 165 -22.08 28.82 2.43
C ALA A 165 -22.47 27.37 2.80
N LEU A 166 -21.87 26.35 2.17
CA LEU A 166 -22.23 24.93 2.40
C LEU A 166 -22.11 24.49 3.86
N SER A 167 -21.03 24.91 4.53
CA SER A 167 -20.79 24.61 5.94
C SER A 167 -21.80 25.32 6.85
N VAL A 168 -22.22 26.54 6.48
CA VAL A 168 -23.21 27.30 7.26
C VAL A 168 -24.55 26.58 7.28
N VAL A 169 -25.02 26.11 6.12
CA VAL A 169 -26.32 25.45 5.98
C VAL A 169 -26.33 24.11 6.70
N SER A 170 -25.33 23.25 6.44
CA SER A 170 -25.28 21.90 7.01
C SER A 170 -25.13 21.93 8.54
N ASN A 171 -24.30 22.84 9.08
CA ASN A 171 -24.20 23.00 10.54
C ASN A 171 -25.45 23.69 11.10
N GLY A 172 -26.10 24.59 10.37
CA GLY A 172 -27.37 25.19 10.76
C GLY A 172 -28.48 24.15 10.97
N VAL A 173 -28.63 23.19 10.04
CA VAL A 173 -29.58 22.07 10.18
C VAL A 173 -29.32 21.29 11.47
N LEU A 174 -28.05 20.98 11.77
CA LEU A 174 -27.69 20.24 12.97
C LEU A 174 -27.91 21.05 14.26
N ILE A 175 -27.59 22.33 14.27
CA ILE A 175 -27.84 23.21 15.42
C ILE A 175 -29.34 23.33 15.69
N LEU A 176 -30.16 23.51 14.65
CA LEU A 176 -31.62 23.52 14.78
C LEU A 176 -32.15 22.18 15.30
N TYR A 177 -31.58 21.05 14.87
CA TYR A 177 -31.90 19.75 15.43
C TYR A 177 -31.65 19.67 16.93
N TYR A 178 -30.46 20.10 17.38
CA TYR A 178 -30.11 20.11 18.80
C TYR A 178 -31.06 20.95 19.64
N ILE A 179 -31.50 22.11 19.13
CA ILE A 179 -32.37 23.03 19.87
C ILE A 179 -33.82 22.52 19.95
N PHE A 180 -34.36 21.92 18.88
CA PHE A 180 -35.80 21.67 18.79
C PHE A 180 -36.20 20.19 18.84
N PHE A 181 -35.29 19.26 18.52
CA PHE A 181 -35.67 17.87 18.21
C PHE A 181 -34.87 16.81 18.95
N ASN A 182 -33.74 17.18 19.57
CA ASN A 182 -32.83 16.23 20.21
C ASN A 182 -33.47 15.44 21.35
N GLU A 183 -34.26 16.12 22.21
CA GLU A 183 -34.95 15.46 23.33
C GLU A 183 -35.95 14.39 22.87
N LYS A 184 -36.54 14.55 21.68
CA LYS A 184 -37.57 13.64 21.15
C LYS A 184 -36.98 12.46 20.37
N PHE A 185 -35.94 12.69 19.57
CA PHE A 185 -35.45 11.70 18.60
C PHE A 185 -34.03 11.18 18.87
N GLY A 186 -33.32 11.75 19.85
CA GLY A 186 -32.00 11.27 20.30
C GLY A 186 -30.97 11.11 19.17
N ILE A 187 -30.08 10.13 19.29
CA ILE A 187 -28.97 9.96 18.33
C ILE A 187 -29.44 9.55 16.92
N LEU A 188 -30.59 8.89 16.81
CA LEU A 188 -31.18 8.51 15.52
C LEU A 188 -31.70 9.73 14.77
N GLY A 189 -32.38 10.65 15.47
CA GLY A 189 -32.77 11.93 14.90
C GLY A 189 -31.58 12.77 14.49
N LEU A 190 -30.49 12.76 15.27
CA LEU A 190 -29.24 13.46 14.92
C LEU A 190 -28.67 12.90 13.61
N THR A 191 -28.70 11.59 13.46
CA THR A 191 -28.23 10.87 12.27
C THR A 191 -29.05 11.24 11.04
N ALA A 192 -30.37 11.32 11.16
CA ALA A 192 -31.24 11.83 10.10
C ALA A 192 -30.97 13.31 9.79
N ALA A 193 -30.82 14.16 10.81
CA ALA A 193 -30.50 15.58 10.64
C ALA A 193 -29.15 15.79 9.95
N PHE A 194 -28.18 14.92 10.24
CA PHE A 194 -26.88 14.90 9.58
C PHE A 194 -27.01 14.56 8.10
N LEU A 195 -27.76 13.50 7.76
CA LEU A 195 -28.05 13.17 6.37
C LEU A 195 -28.73 14.34 5.63
N ILE A 196 -29.73 14.98 6.25
CA ILE A 196 -30.42 16.15 5.71
C ILE A 196 -29.44 17.31 5.51
N GLY A 197 -28.59 17.61 6.50
CA GLY A 197 -27.60 18.66 6.42
C GLY A 197 -26.66 18.49 5.23
N TRP A 198 -26.25 17.25 4.94
CA TRP A 198 -25.38 16.92 3.82
C TRP A 198 -26.13 16.97 2.48
N ALA A 199 -27.38 16.53 2.43
CA ALA A 199 -28.24 16.71 1.26
C ALA A 199 -28.44 18.20 0.93
N MET A 200 -28.63 19.04 1.94
CA MET A 200 -28.79 20.48 1.78
C MET A 200 -27.56 21.16 1.18
N GLN A 201 -26.35 20.59 1.34
CA GLN A 201 -25.15 21.10 0.67
C GLN A 201 -25.26 20.98 -0.86
N ALA A 202 -25.89 19.93 -1.38
CA ALA A 202 -26.16 19.82 -2.80
C ALA A 202 -27.30 20.76 -3.23
N VAL A 203 -28.39 20.79 -2.45
CA VAL A 203 -29.63 21.52 -2.80
C VAL A 203 -29.42 23.02 -2.89
N ILE A 204 -28.70 23.66 -1.94
CA ILE A 204 -28.56 25.12 -1.93
C ILE A 204 -27.79 25.67 -3.14
N GLN A 205 -27.00 24.83 -3.81
CA GLN A 205 -26.23 25.22 -4.99
C GLN A 205 -27.09 25.27 -6.27
N ILE A 206 -28.21 24.54 -6.30
CA ILE A 206 -29.06 24.37 -7.49
C ILE A 206 -29.56 25.70 -8.06
N PRO A 207 -30.10 26.65 -7.26
CA PRO A 207 -30.57 27.93 -7.79
C PRO A 207 -29.44 28.74 -8.47
N SER A 208 -28.22 28.67 -7.93
CA SER A 208 -27.07 29.36 -8.51
C SER A 208 -26.63 28.73 -9.84
N LEU A 209 -26.63 27.40 -9.91
CA LEU A 209 -26.36 26.66 -11.16
C LEU A 209 -27.34 27.04 -12.27
N TRP A 210 -28.63 27.10 -11.95
CA TRP A 210 -29.67 27.52 -12.91
C TRP A 210 -29.49 28.97 -13.36
N ARG A 211 -29.17 29.90 -12.45
CA ARG A 211 -28.84 31.29 -12.83
C ARG A 211 -27.61 31.37 -13.74
N LYS A 212 -26.66 30.45 -13.58
CA LYS A 212 -25.48 30.30 -14.44
C LYS A 212 -25.77 29.40 -15.66
N GLY A 213 -27.03 29.12 -15.98
CA GLY A 213 -27.47 28.42 -17.19
C GLY A 213 -27.13 26.93 -17.23
N TYR A 214 -26.65 26.34 -16.14
CA TYR A 214 -26.38 24.91 -16.06
C TYR A 214 -27.60 24.16 -15.52
N HIS A 215 -28.11 23.22 -16.31
CA HIS A 215 -29.17 22.30 -15.90
C HIS A 215 -28.66 20.88 -16.02
N TYR A 216 -28.62 20.17 -14.90
CA TYR A 216 -28.19 18.78 -14.88
C TYR A 216 -29.16 17.90 -15.69
N ARG A 217 -28.60 17.08 -16.57
CA ARG A 217 -29.31 16.01 -17.27
C ARG A 217 -28.46 14.74 -17.17
N PRO A 218 -29.00 13.60 -16.72
CA PRO A 218 -28.26 12.35 -16.70
C PRO A 218 -27.71 12.00 -18.09
N ASP A 219 -26.42 11.68 -18.17
CA ASP A 219 -25.73 11.28 -19.40
C ASP A 219 -24.78 10.11 -19.11
N PHE A 220 -25.15 8.92 -19.60
CA PHE A 220 -24.41 7.66 -19.38
C PHE A 220 -23.32 7.39 -20.43
N HIS A 221 -22.98 8.36 -21.29
CA HIS A 221 -21.90 8.22 -22.25
C HIS A 221 -20.52 8.40 -21.58
N PHE A 222 -20.03 7.34 -20.94
CA PHE A 222 -18.74 7.37 -20.20
C PHE A 222 -17.49 7.31 -21.09
N LYS A 223 -17.65 7.06 -22.40
CA LYS A 223 -16.54 7.07 -23.37
C LYS A 223 -16.28 8.49 -23.88
N ASP A 224 -15.76 9.34 -23.00
CA ASP A 224 -15.44 10.74 -23.29
C ASP A 224 -13.97 11.06 -22.97
N ASP A 225 -13.31 11.82 -23.85
CA ASP A 225 -11.89 12.18 -23.69
C ASP A 225 -11.66 13.10 -22.49
N GLY A 226 -12.60 14.00 -22.19
CA GLY A 226 -12.60 14.85 -21.00
C GLY A 226 -12.70 14.02 -19.73
N LEU A 227 -13.63 13.07 -19.66
CA LEU A 227 -13.73 12.13 -18.52
C LEU A 227 -12.45 11.32 -18.31
N ARG A 228 -11.85 10.82 -19.40
CA ARG A 228 -10.58 10.08 -19.33
C ARG A 228 -9.43 10.95 -18.82
N LYS A 229 -9.41 12.23 -19.20
CA LYS A 229 -8.44 13.21 -18.72
C LYS A 229 -8.64 13.52 -17.24
N ILE A 230 -9.89 13.74 -16.81
CA ILE A 230 -10.25 13.95 -15.41
C ILE A 230 -9.81 12.74 -14.58
N GLY A 231 -10.19 11.51 -14.96
CA GLY A 231 -9.82 10.30 -14.23
C GLY A 231 -8.31 10.09 -14.08
N ARG A 232 -7.51 10.41 -15.10
CA ARG A 232 -6.04 10.33 -15.05
C ARG A 232 -5.43 11.31 -14.04
N LEU A 233 -6.01 12.49 -13.89
CA LEU A 233 -5.58 13.52 -12.94
C LEU A 233 -6.13 13.25 -11.53
N MET A 234 -7.34 12.69 -11.44
CA MET A 234 -8.04 12.42 -10.20
C MET A 234 -7.35 11.30 -9.41
N LEU A 235 -6.98 10.20 -10.06
CA LEU A 235 -6.46 8.99 -9.38
C LEU A 235 -5.20 9.25 -8.50
N PRO A 236 -4.15 9.96 -8.97
CA PRO A 236 -2.98 10.24 -8.11
C PRO A 236 -3.30 11.17 -6.93
N VAL A 237 -4.22 12.13 -7.12
CA VAL A 237 -4.66 13.04 -6.06
C VAL A 237 -5.47 12.27 -5.02
N MET A 238 -6.33 11.35 -5.45
CA MET A 238 -7.06 10.48 -4.53
C MET A 238 -6.05 9.71 -3.67
N VAL A 239 -5.13 8.96 -4.27
CA VAL A 239 -4.14 8.14 -3.55
C VAL A 239 -3.34 8.94 -2.53
N SER A 240 -2.91 10.16 -2.85
CA SER A 240 -2.11 10.96 -1.92
C SER A 240 -2.91 11.52 -0.73
N THR A 241 -4.23 11.67 -0.86
CA THR A 241 -5.09 12.18 0.22
C THR A 241 -5.43 11.14 1.30
N TRP A 242 -5.14 9.84 1.08
CA TRP A 242 -5.48 8.77 2.04
C TRP A 242 -4.54 8.63 3.24
N ILE A 243 -3.37 9.27 3.21
CA ILE A 243 -2.33 9.03 4.23
C ILE A 243 -2.84 9.37 5.65
N GLN A 244 -3.40 10.57 5.82
CA GLN A 244 -3.90 11.04 7.11
C GLN A 244 -5.17 10.31 7.59
N PRO A 245 -6.19 10.09 6.71
CA PRO A 245 -7.28 9.16 6.96
C PRO A 245 -6.85 7.82 7.55
N ILE A 246 -5.89 7.15 6.92
CA ILE A 246 -5.42 5.83 7.34
C ILE A 246 -4.71 5.90 8.69
N ASN A 247 -3.84 6.89 8.91
CA ASN A 247 -3.20 7.11 10.21
C ASN A 247 -4.23 7.24 11.32
N PHE A 248 -5.26 8.05 11.10
CA PHE A 248 -6.30 8.23 12.10
C PHE A 248 -7.12 6.96 12.34
N MET A 249 -7.47 6.22 11.28
CA MET A 249 -8.15 4.93 11.40
C MET A 249 -7.35 3.92 12.21
N VAL A 250 -6.03 3.86 12.00
CA VAL A 250 -5.13 3.03 12.81
C VAL A 250 -5.23 3.44 14.28
N ASN A 251 -5.16 4.74 14.59
CA ASN A 251 -5.31 5.21 15.97
C ASN A 251 -6.69 4.86 16.55
N THR A 252 -7.76 4.97 15.76
CA THR A 252 -9.14 4.62 16.18
C THR A 252 -9.23 3.14 16.53
N ARG A 253 -8.59 2.28 15.72
CA ARG A 253 -8.56 0.84 15.95
C ARG A 253 -7.91 0.49 17.27
N PHE A 254 -6.73 1.03 17.52
CA PHE A 254 -6.06 0.81 18.81
C PHE A 254 -6.80 1.48 19.97
N ALA A 255 -7.43 2.65 19.76
CA ALA A 255 -8.23 3.31 20.77
C ALA A 255 -9.45 2.47 21.19
N SER A 256 -10.09 1.77 20.24
CA SER A 256 -11.20 0.87 20.57
C SER A 256 -10.79 -0.31 21.46
N GLN A 257 -9.51 -0.67 21.49
CA GLN A 257 -8.98 -1.81 22.24
C GLN A 257 -8.47 -1.45 23.63
N LEU A 258 -8.63 -0.20 24.08
CA LEU A 258 -8.18 0.25 25.40
C LEU A 258 -8.84 -0.50 26.57
N SER A 259 -10.00 -1.13 26.34
CA SER A 259 -10.69 -2.01 27.28
C SER A 259 -9.90 -3.28 27.63
N GLU A 260 -9.04 -3.78 26.73
CA GLU A 260 -8.15 -4.93 26.98
C GLU A 260 -6.88 -4.50 27.76
N GLY A 261 -7.06 -4.11 29.04
CA GLY A 261 -5.96 -3.88 29.97
C GLY A 261 -5.83 -2.47 30.57
N SER A 262 -6.86 -1.61 30.50
CA SER A 262 -6.92 -0.32 31.20
C SER A 262 -8.31 -0.05 31.77
N ALA A 263 -8.41 0.85 32.76
CA ALA A 263 -9.67 1.27 33.40
C ALA A 263 -10.57 2.16 32.50
N VAL A 264 -10.29 2.23 31.20
CA VAL A 264 -10.95 3.09 30.21
C VAL A 264 -11.60 2.20 29.16
N ASN A 265 -12.92 2.27 29.03
CA ASN A 265 -13.65 1.51 28.01
C ASN A 265 -13.31 2.03 26.59
N GLY A 266 -13.34 1.15 25.60
CA GLY A 266 -12.91 1.46 24.22
C GLY A 266 -13.70 2.59 23.55
N GLU A 267 -14.97 2.76 23.92
CA GLU A 267 -15.89 3.79 23.42
C GLU A 267 -15.42 5.20 23.85
N LEU A 268 -15.05 5.32 25.13
CA LEU A 268 -14.52 6.54 25.74
C LEU A 268 -13.19 6.94 25.08
N GLY A 269 -12.32 5.96 24.83
CA GLY A 269 -11.04 6.15 24.16
C GLY A 269 -11.18 6.69 22.73
N VAL A 270 -12.10 6.13 21.94
CA VAL A 270 -12.35 6.57 20.56
C VAL A 270 -12.93 7.98 20.52
N SER A 271 -13.94 8.27 21.35
CA SER A 271 -14.60 9.59 21.38
C SER A 271 -13.64 10.70 21.82
N ALA A 272 -12.86 10.47 22.89
CA ALA A 272 -11.88 11.45 23.38
C ALA A 272 -10.78 11.74 22.35
N LEU A 273 -10.27 10.70 21.67
CA LEU A 273 -9.27 10.84 20.62
C LEU A 273 -9.82 11.64 19.43
N GLU A 274 -11.08 11.42 19.05
CA GLU A 274 -11.76 12.19 18.01
C GLU A 274 -11.91 13.67 18.39
N TYR A 275 -12.48 13.99 19.54
CA TYR A 275 -12.67 15.38 19.96
C TYR A 275 -11.34 16.15 20.00
N ALA A 276 -10.27 15.49 20.47
CA ALA A 276 -8.92 16.05 20.47
C ALA A 276 -8.40 16.27 19.05
N ASN A 277 -8.56 15.32 18.15
CA ASN A 277 -8.13 15.43 16.76
C ASN A 277 -8.91 16.48 15.97
N ASN A 278 -10.21 16.61 16.21
CA ASN A 278 -11.05 17.64 15.59
C ASN A 278 -10.54 19.03 16.00
N LEU A 279 -10.31 19.24 17.29
CA LEU A 279 -9.78 20.48 17.82
C LEU A 279 -8.36 20.78 17.28
N TYR A 280 -7.48 19.77 17.28
CA TYR A 280 -6.14 19.86 16.70
C TYR A 280 -6.18 20.26 15.21
N THR A 281 -7.00 19.59 14.41
CA THR A 281 -7.10 19.79 12.96
C THR A 281 -7.71 21.15 12.62
N ILE A 282 -8.67 21.63 13.42
CA ILE A 282 -9.22 22.99 13.26
C ILE A 282 -8.11 24.02 13.44
N ILE A 283 -7.30 23.89 14.49
CA ILE A 283 -6.26 24.87 14.81
C ILE A 283 -5.13 24.81 13.79
N VAL A 284 -4.52 23.64 13.60
CA VAL A 284 -3.39 23.45 12.67
C VAL A 284 -3.81 23.70 11.22
N GLY A 285 -4.97 23.16 10.82
CA GLY A 285 -5.43 23.19 9.45
C GLY A 285 -5.70 24.60 8.95
N VAL A 286 -6.16 25.52 9.81
CA VAL A 286 -6.36 26.94 9.42
C VAL A 286 -5.04 27.57 8.97
N PHE A 287 -3.96 27.39 9.73
CA PHE A 287 -2.68 28.04 9.42
C PHE A 287 -1.89 27.28 8.35
N VAL A 288 -1.76 25.96 8.51
CA VAL A 288 -0.94 25.14 7.62
C VAL A 288 -1.50 25.13 6.20
N LEU A 289 -2.81 24.90 6.04
CA LEU A 289 -3.42 24.86 4.70
C LEU A 289 -3.46 26.23 4.05
N ALA A 290 -3.67 27.31 4.81
CA ALA A 290 -3.65 28.67 4.27
C ALA A 290 -2.28 29.03 3.67
N ILE A 291 -1.19 28.79 4.42
CA ILE A 291 0.17 29.05 3.93
C ILE A 291 0.50 28.10 2.77
N ALA A 292 0.17 26.80 2.89
CA ALA A 292 0.45 25.82 1.83
C ALA A 292 -0.26 26.17 0.52
N ASN A 293 -1.53 26.57 0.57
CA ASN A 293 -2.30 26.96 -0.62
C ASN A 293 -1.83 28.29 -1.22
N MET A 294 -1.38 29.23 -0.39
CA MET A 294 -0.83 30.51 -0.86
C MET A 294 0.52 30.33 -1.57
N VAL A 295 1.37 29.44 -1.05
CA VAL A 295 2.74 29.27 -1.56
C VAL A 295 2.81 28.29 -2.75
N PHE A 296 1.89 27.34 -2.86
CA PHE A 296 1.91 26.34 -3.94
C PHE A 296 1.92 26.93 -5.37
N PRO A 297 1.12 27.96 -5.71
CA PRO A 297 1.21 28.62 -7.01
C PRO A 297 2.54 29.34 -7.25
N LYS A 298 3.20 29.82 -6.19
CA LYS A 298 4.53 30.45 -6.27
C LYS A 298 5.61 29.43 -6.55
N PHE A 299 5.60 28.30 -5.83
CA PHE A 299 6.51 27.17 -6.10
C PHE A 299 6.39 26.67 -7.54
N SER A 300 5.18 26.51 -8.05
CA SER A 300 4.95 25.99 -9.41
C SER A 300 5.47 26.90 -10.54
N ARG A 301 5.78 28.18 -10.26
CA ARG A 301 6.35 29.13 -11.25
C ARG A 301 7.87 29.30 -11.15
N MET A 302 8.49 28.81 -10.08
CA MET A 302 9.90 29.06 -9.74
C MET A 302 10.77 27.80 -9.89
N THR A 303 10.28 26.74 -10.56
CA THR A 303 10.95 25.43 -10.61
C THR A 303 12.20 25.38 -11.50
N GLU A 304 12.47 26.40 -12.31
CA GLU A 304 13.61 26.43 -13.25
C GLU A 304 14.94 26.81 -12.57
N ASP A 305 14.94 27.76 -11.62
CA ASP A 305 16.11 28.10 -10.79
C ASP A 305 16.04 27.35 -9.45
N LYS A 306 16.88 26.32 -9.31
CA LYS A 306 16.93 25.48 -8.11
C LYS A 306 17.37 26.24 -6.86
N LYS A 307 18.20 27.28 -6.97
CA LYS A 307 18.65 28.05 -5.80
C LYS A 307 17.56 28.99 -5.32
N GLU A 308 16.92 29.72 -6.23
CA GLU A 308 15.78 30.57 -5.90
C GLU A 308 14.62 29.76 -5.30
N PHE A 309 14.32 28.59 -5.89
CA PHE A 309 13.33 27.66 -5.36
C PHE A 309 13.67 27.17 -3.96
N GLY A 310 14.91 26.71 -3.73
CA GLY A 310 15.39 26.25 -2.42
C GLY A 310 15.29 27.33 -1.34
N LEU A 311 15.66 28.58 -1.66
CA LEU A 311 15.54 29.72 -0.75
C LEU A 311 14.07 30.08 -0.47
N ALA A 312 13.18 29.98 -1.46
CA ALA A 312 11.74 30.20 -1.27
C ALA A 312 11.11 29.13 -0.36
N VAL A 313 11.50 27.85 -0.53
CA VAL A 313 11.07 26.75 0.34
C VAL A 313 11.58 26.98 1.76
N ARG A 314 12.86 27.33 1.92
CA ARG A 314 13.46 27.68 3.22
C ARG A 314 12.70 28.79 3.93
N GLY A 315 12.47 29.92 3.26
CA GLY A 315 11.77 31.07 3.84
C GLY A 315 10.34 30.71 4.28
N THR A 316 9.66 29.87 3.49
CA THR A 316 8.33 29.37 3.82
C THR A 316 8.34 28.44 5.04
N LEU A 317 9.27 27.47 5.08
CA LEU A 317 9.43 26.57 6.22
C LEU A 317 9.77 27.34 7.49
N LYS A 318 10.67 28.32 7.41
CA LYS A 318 11.09 29.13 8.54
C LYS A 318 9.94 29.97 9.10
N SER A 319 9.17 30.61 8.22
CA SER A 319 7.97 31.37 8.60
C SER A 319 6.88 30.47 9.22
N MET A 320 6.69 29.28 8.65
CA MET A 320 5.75 28.29 9.17
C MET A 320 6.16 27.80 10.56
N ILE A 321 7.43 27.43 10.74
CA ILE A 321 7.98 26.92 12.00
C ILE A 321 7.92 28.00 13.09
N PHE A 322 8.24 29.26 12.74
CA PHE A 322 8.11 30.41 13.65
C PHE A 322 6.69 30.58 14.19
N LEU A 323 5.67 30.27 13.40
CA LEU A 323 4.27 30.32 13.83
C LEU A 323 3.85 29.06 14.61
N LEU A 324 4.26 27.87 14.15
CA LEU A 324 3.81 26.59 14.72
C LEU A 324 4.45 26.26 16.07
N ILE A 325 5.72 26.62 16.30
CA ILE A 325 6.41 26.33 17.58
C ILE A 325 5.68 26.96 18.79
N PRO A 326 5.42 28.28 18.84
CA PRO A 326 4.73 28.87 20.00
C PRO A 326 3.28 28.37 20.13
N MET A 327 2.61 28.06 19.02
CA MET A 327 1.28 27.44 19.08
C MET A 327 1.32 26.03 19.68
N THR A 328 2.33 25.24 19.34
CA THR A 328 2.55 23.90 19.91
C THR A 328 2.68 24.00 21.43
N VAL A 329 3.60 24.84 21.90
CA VAL A 329 3.87 25.03 23.34
C VAL A 329 2.65 25.61 24.07
N GLY A 330 1.97 26.59 23.47
CA GLY A 330 0.77 27.20 24.04
C GLY A 330 -0.38 26.20 24.17
N LEU A 331 -0.63 25.39 23.14
CA LEU A 331 -1.67 24.35 23.17
C LEU A 331 -1.35 23.24 24.15
N MET A 332 -0.09 22.84 24.26
CA MET A 332 0.33 21.89 25.29
C MET A 332 0.08 22.46 26.70
N ALA A 333 0.50 23.70 26.96
CA ALA A 333 0.34 24.33 28.27
C ALA A 333 -1.13 24.55 28.66
N LEU A 334 -1.99 24.83 27.67
CA LEU A 334 -3.40 25.19 27.84
C LEU A 334 -4.37 24.09 27.40
N ALA A 335 -3.90 22.85 27.15
CA ALA A 335 -4.73 21.78 26.58
C ALA A 335 -6.02 21.55 27.37
N GLN A 336 -5.92 21.38 28.69
CA GLN A 336 -7.07 21.17 29.56
C GLN A 336 -8.03 22.37 29.60
N PRO A 337 -7.58 23.63 29.82
CA PRO A 337 -8.46 24.80 29.69
C PRO A 337 -9.14 24.95 28.33
N VAL A 338 -8.45 24.62 27.23
CA VAL A 338 -9.05 24.67 25.89
C VAL A 338 -10.13 23.59 25.76
N VAL A 339 -9.84 22.35 26.12
CA VAL A 339 -10.82 21.26 26.06
C VAL A 339 -12.02 21.54 26.97
N SER A 340 -11.76 22.04 28.18
CA SER A 340 -12.81 22.41 29.14
C SER A 340 -13.73 23.49 28.57
N LEU A 341 -13.15 24.57 28.03
CA LEU A 341 -13.93 25.65 27.43
C LEU A 341 -14.78 25.18 26.26
N ILE A 342 -14.29 24.26 25.45
CA ILE A 342 -14.94 23.83 24.20
C ILE A 342 -15.94 22.71 24.46
N TYR A 343 -15.61 21.72 25.28
CA TYR A 343 -16.40 20.49 25.40
C TYR A 343 -17.00 20.25 26.78
N GLN A 344 -16.38 20.69 27.88
CA GLN A 344 -16.83 20.34 29.24
C GLN A 344 -18.15 21.01 29.64
N ARG A 345 -19.26 20.37 29.27
CA ARG A 345 -20.64 20.78 29.50
C ARG A 345 -21.54 19.54 29.42
N GLY A 346 -22.65 19.54 30.16
CA GLY A 346 -23.66 18.47 30.05
C GLY A 346 -23.07 17.07 30.27
N ALA A 347 -23.29 16.17 29.32
CA ALA A 347 -22.79 14.79 29.36
C ALA A 347 -21.26 14.66 29.19
N PHE A 348 -20.56 15.73 28.81
CA PHE A 348 -19.09 15.73 28.72
C PHE A 348 -18.47 16.14 30.06
N ASP A 349 -18.07 15.15 30.85
CA ASP A 349 -17.61 15.32 32.22
C ASP A 349 -16.12 15.72 32.33
N GLU A 350 -15.64 15.79 33.58
CA GLU A 350 -14.23 16.10 33.85
C GLU A 350 -13.29 14.97 33.37
N THR A 351 -13.70 13.71 33.46
CA THR A 351 -12.93 12.55 32.98
C THR A 351 -12.67 12.63 31.48
N ALA A 352 -13.72 12.89 30.70
CA ALA A 352 -13.67 13.11 29.27
C ALA A 352 -12.75 14.31 28.92
N THR A 353 -12.79 15.35 29.75
CA THR A 353 -11.92 16.52 29.62
C THR A 353 -10.45 16.16 29.82
N GLN A 354 -10.11 15.41 30.85
CA GLN A 354 -8.73 14.99 31.13
C GLN A 354 -8.17 14.10 30.01
N LEU A 355 -8.94 13.11 29.56
CA LEU A 355 -8.54 12.20 28.47
C LEU A 355 -8.35 12.93 27.15
N THR A 356 -9.31 13.79 26.78
CA THR A 356 -9.25 14.58 25.54
C THR A 356 -8.11 15.60 25.60
N ALA A 357 -7.84 16.20 26.77
CA ALA A 357 -6.72 17.12 26.96
C ALA A 357 -5.36 16.42 26.86
N ALA A 358 -5.23 15.22 27.41
CA ALA A 358 -4.02 14.39 27.27
C ALA A 358 -3.77 14.06 25.78
N ALA A 359 -4.80 13.64 25.04
CA ALA A 359 -4.69 13.40 23.60
C ALA A 359 -4.29 14.67 22.84
N LEU A 360 -4.93 15.81 23.12
CA LEU A 360 -4.63 17.09 22.49
C LEU A 360 -3.19 17.56 22.76
N PHE A 361 -2.69 17.36 23.98
CA PHE A 361 -1.32 17.67 24.37
C PHE A 361 -0.33 16.94 23.46
N PHE A 362 -0.50 15.63 23.28
CA PHE A 362 0.42 14.85 22.44
C PHE A 362 0.22 15.09 20.95
N PHE A 363 -1.01 15.31 20.47
CA PHE A 363 -1.23 15.73 19.08
C PHE A 363 -0.52 17.05 18.76
N ALA A 364 -0.50 18.00 19.71
CA ALA A 364 0.15 19.29 19.53
C ALA A 364 1.66 19.17 19.22
N LEU A 365 2.36 18.15 19.73
CA LEU A 365 3.76 17.90 19.38
C LEU A 365 3.95 17.67 17.86
N GLY A 366 2.94 17.15 17.18
CA GLY A 366 2.97 16.88 15.75
C GLY A 366 2.76 18.09 14.86
N MET A 367 2.39 19.27 15.39
CA MET A 367 2.05 20.44 14.57
C MET A 367 3.17 20.84 13.62
N VAL A 368 4.39 20.97 14.14
CA VAL A 368 5.57 21.36 13.35
C VAL A 368 5.86 20.31 12.27
N GLY A 369 5.84 19.02 12.63
CA GLY A 369 6.01 17.92 11.70
C GLY A 369 4.97 17.96 10.57
N TYR A 370 3.69 18.07 10.92
CA TYR A 370 2.59 18.19 9.97
C TYR A 370 2.74 19.41 9.04
N GLY A 371 3.16 20.56 9.58
CA GLY A 371 3.41 21.78 8.79
C GLY A 371 4.54 21.61 7.79
N VAL A 372 5.69 21.09 8.23
CA VAL A 372 6.85 20.82 7.37
C VAL A 372 6.50 19.78 6.31
N GLN A 373 5.81 18.69 6.69
CA GLN A 373 5.33 17.65 5.78
C GLN A 373 4.47 18.25 4.65
N ASN A 374 3.50 19.10 4.99
CA ASN A 374 2.61 19.72 4.01
C ASN A 374 3.35 20.67 3.06
N ILE A 375 4.26 21.51 3.55
CA ILE A 375 5.04 22.43 2.70
C ILE A 375 5.98 21.66 1.77
N LEU A 376 6.72 20.68 2.29
CA LEU A 376 7.61 19.86 1.47
C LEU A 376 6.83 19.05 0.44
N SER A 377 5.68 18.47 0.80
CA SER A 377 4.83 17.76 -0.16
C SER A 377 4.40 18.67 -1.31
N ARG A 378 4.02 19.93 -1.02
CA ARG A 378 3.68 20.94 -2.04
C ARG A 378 4.87 21.34 -2.90
N ALA A 379 6.07 21.40 -2.35
CA ALA A 379 7.30 21.65 -3.12
C ALA A 379 7.59 20.49 -4.10
N PHE A 380 7.44 19.24 -3.66
CA PHE A 380 7.58 18.07 -4.54
C PHE A 380 6.47 18.00 -5.59
N TYR A 381 5.20 18.27 -5.23
CA TYR A 381 4.11 18.33 -6.19
C TYR A 381 4.29 19.45 -7.23
N ALA A 382 4.81 20.60 -6.84
CA ALA A 382 5.11 21.70 -7.77
C ALA A 382 6.16 21.28 -8.81
N ASN A 383 7.10 20.41 -8.43
CA ASN A 383 8.10 19.83 -9.32
C ASN A 383 7.64 18.50 -9.98
N GLN A 384 6.32 18.23 -9.96
CA GLN A 384 5.68 17.03 -10.51
C GLN A 384 6.16 15.69 -9.91
N ASP A 385 6.79 15.71 -8.73
CA ASP A 385 7.18 14.52 -7.99
C ASP A 385 6.12 14.14 -6.95
N GLY A 386 5.15 13.32 -7.37
CA GLY A 386 4.15 12.76 -6.46
C GLY A 386 4.63 11.53 -5.69
N LYS A 387 5.78 10.94 -6.05
CA LYS A 387 6.26 9.67 -5.49
C LYS A 387 6.88 9.88 -4.12
N THR A 388 7.68 10.94 -3.97
CA THR A 388 8.35 11.24 -2.69
C THR A 388 7.32 11.51 -1.56
N PRO A 389 6.26 12.32 -1.77
CA PRO A 389 5.13 12.43 -0.83
C PRO A 389 4.40 11.12 -0.54
N PHE A 390 4.20 10.27 -1.55
CA PHE A 390 3.57 8.96 -1.36
C PHE A 390 4.39 8.04 -0.44
N TYR A 391 5.71 7.91 -0.67
CA TYR A 391 6.58 7.09 0.18
C TYR A 391 6.67 7.62 1.60
N SER A 392 6.78 8.95 1.75
CA SER A 392 6.72 9.61 3.06
C SER A 392 5.44 9.24 3.81
N GLY A 393 4.29 9.23 3.11
CA GLY A 393 3.02 8.79 3.67
C GLY A 393 2.98 7.33 4.09
N LEU A 394 3.51 6.43 3.26
CA LEU A 394 3.55 5.00 3.59
C LEU A 394 4.42 4.74 4.82
N VAL A 395 5.59 5.39 4.91
CA VAL A 395 6.46 5.32 6.09
C VAL A 395 5.75 5.88 7.32
N SER A 396 5.00 6.98 7.17
CA SER A 396 4.17 7.55 8.25
C SER A 396 3.18 6.52 8.79
N ILE A 397 2.44 5.82 7.91
CA ILE A 397 1.45 4.80 8.30
C ILE A 397 2.10 3.65 9.07
N VAL A 398 3.23 3.14 8.57
CA VAL A 398 3.94 2.03 9.22
C VAL A 398 4.46 2.46 10.59
N ILE A 399 5.12 3.62 10.68
CA ILE A 399 5.61 4.15 11.97
C ILE A 399 4.45 4.38 12.93
N ASN A 400 3.33 4.94 12.47
CA ASN A 400 2.16 5.17 13.30
C ASN A 400 1.61 3.86 13.86
N ALA A 401 1.44 2.83 13.02
CA ALA A 401 0.92 1.52 13.45
C ALA A 401 1.85 0.81 14.45
N VAL A 402 3.16 0.84 14.20
CA VAL A 402 4.16 0.25 15.11
C VAL A 402 4.16 0.98 16.45
N LEU A 403 4.16 2.32 16.45
CA LEU A 403 4.15 3.10 17.67
C LEU A 403 2.84 2.98 18.44
N CYS A 404 1.69 2.89 17.75
CA CYS A 404 0.41 2.64 18.42
C CYS A 404 0.48 1.31 19.19
N TRP A 405 0.98 0.25 18.56
CA TRP A 405 1.16 -1.04 19.21
C TRP A 405 2.11 -0.98 20.43
N LEU A 406 3.22 -0.24 20.32
CA LEU A 406 4.20 -0.10 21.41
C LEU A 406 3.74 0.81 22.55
N LEU A 407 3.04 1.91 22.24
CA LEU A 407 2.70 2.98 23.19
C LEU A 407 1.29 2.86 23.79
N LEU A 408 0.43 2.00 23.24
CA LEU A 408 -0.93 1.80 23.75
C LEU A 408 -0.91 1.38 25.23
N LYS A 409 -0.13 0.34 25.59
CA LYS A 409 -0.05 -0.15 26.98
C LYS A 409 0.56 0.87 27.96
N PRO A 410 1.72 1.53 27.69
CA PRO A 410 2.35 2.42 28.67
C PRO A 410 1.70 3.81 28.77
N MET A 411 1.06 4.31 27.72
CA MET A 411 0.59 5.71 27.66
C MET A 411 -0.90 5.86 27.29
N GLY A 412 -1.63 4.77 27.03
CA GLY A 412 -3.04 4.79 26.67
C GLY A 412 -3.32 5.68 25.46
N ILE A 413 -4.37 6.51 25.56
CA ILE A 413 -4.77 7.48 24.51
C ILE A 413 -3.64 8.47 24.19
N GLY A 414 -2.87 8.90 25.21
CA GLY A 414 -1.73 9.80 25.01
C GLY A 414 -0.66 9.18 24.12
N GLY A 415 -0.44 7.86 24.25
CA GLY A 415 0.46 7.09 23.38
C GLY A 415 0.00 7.04 21.92
N LEU A 416 -1.30 6.93 21.68
CA LEU A 416 -1.88 6.94 20.33
C LEU A 416 -1.76 8.32 19.68
N ALA A 417 -2.05 9.39 20.42
CA ALA A 417 -1.86 10.75 19.96
C ALA A 417 -0.37 11.08 19.71
N LEU A 418 0.53 10.59 20.55
CA LEU A 418 1.98 10.72 20.36
C LEU A 418 2.45 9.95 19.13
N SER A 419 1.91 8.77 18.87
CA SER A 419 2.20 7.98 17.65
C SER A 419 1.86 8.78 16.39
N ALA A 420 0.71 9.47 16.38
CA ALA A 420 0.32 10.35 15.29
C ALA A 420 1.29 11.55 15.13
N ALA A 421 1.69 12.17 16.24
CA ALA A 421 2.65 13.26 16.22
C ALA A 421 4.03 12.84 15.70
N VAL A 422 4.55 11.71 16.16
CA VAL A 422 5.84 11.17 15.71
C VAL A 422 5.77 10.74 14.24
N SER A 423 4.70 10.09 13.82
CA SER A 423 4.53 9.65 12.42
C SER A 423 4.47 10.82 11.43
N SER A 424 3.85 11.95 11.79
CA SER A 424 3.84 13.17 10.96
C SER A 424 5.23 13.82 10.89
N THR A 425 5.98 13.80 12.00
CA THR A 425 7.35 14.30 12.08
C THR A 425 8.32 13.43 11.29
N ALA A 426 8.17 12.11 11.37
CA ALA A 426 8.93 11.16 10.57
C ALA A 426 8.64 11.34 9.07
N ALA A 427 7.36 11.55 8.70
CA ALA A 427 6.98 11.85 7.32
C ALA A 427 7.67 13.14 6.81
N ALA A 428 7.71 14.19 7.63
CA ALA A 428 8.44 15.41 7.33
C ALA A 428 9.95 15.16 7.13
N ALA A 429 10.57 14.37 8.01
CA ALA A 429 11.99 14.02 7.90
C ALA A 429 12.31 13.23 6.62
N VAL A 430 11.47 12.25 6.27
CA VAL A 430 11.59 11.47 5.03
C VAL A 430 11.50 12.36 3.78
N LEU A 431 10.72 13.45 3.83
CA LEU A 431 10.66 14.45 2.76
C LEU A 431 11.84 15.42 2.78
N LEU A 432 12.34 15.76 3.96
CA LEU A 432 13.41 16.75 4.13
C LEU A 432 14.75 16.23 3.58
N ILE A 433 15.06 14.95 3.79
CA ILE A 433 16.31 14.32 3.31
C ILE A 433 16.51 14.49 1.78
N PRO A 434 15.56 14.06 0.91
CA PRO A 434 15.68 14.28 -0.52
C PRO A 434 15.57 15.75 -0.90
N ALA A 435 14.79 16.56 -0.18
CA ALA A 435 14.66 17.99 -0.47
C ALA A 435 16.00 18.73 -0.27
N VAL A 436 16.73 18.43 0.80
CA VAL A 436 18.04 19.03 1.08
C VAL A 436 19.09 18.55 0.09
N LYS A 437 19.03 17.28 -0.32
CA LYS A 437 19.91 16.75 -1.37
C LYS A 437 19.68 17.45 -2.71
N GLN A 438 18.44 17.82 -3.01
CA GLN A 438 18.07 18.50 -4.26
C GLN A 438 18.28 20.02 -4.20
N TYR A 439 18.15 20.60 -3.00
CA TYR A 439 18.23 22.02 -2.72
C TYR A 439 19.03 22.24 -1.41
N PRO A 440 20.38 22.21 -1.46
CA PRO A 440 21.22 22.26 -0.27
C PRO A 440 20.97 23.51 0.60
N ASP A 441 20.59 24.62 -0.03
CA ASP A 441 20.31 25.89 0.64
C ASP A 441 19.03 25.88 1.52
N ILE A 442 18.24 24.80 1.50
CA ILE A 442 17.09 24.62 2.40
C ILE A 442 17.55 24.51 3.87
N LEU A 443 18.62 23.76 4.13
CA LEU A 443 19.21 23.59 5.45
C LEU A 443 20.66 24.08 5.45
N ASP A 444 20.89 25.24 6.06
CA ASP A 444 22.23 25.73 6.40
C ASP A 444 22.39 25.89 7.91
N LYS A 445 23.62 26.22 8.34
CA LYS A 445 23.92 26.48 9.76
C LYS A 445 23.03 27.59 10.34
N GLY A 446 22.69 28.61 9.52
CA GLY A 446 21.83 29.71 9.92
C GLY A 446 20.39 29.24 10.22
N PHE A 447 19.82 28.39 9.39
CA PHE A 447 18.48 27.84 9.55
C PHE A 447 18.36 27.02 10.83
N VAL A 448 19.32 26.12 11.08
CA VAL A 448 19.33 25.29 12.31
C VAL A 448 19.47 26.16 13.55
N LEU A 449 20.36 27.17 13.51
CA LEU A 449 20.53 28.13 14.62
C LEU A 449 19.24 28.92 14.88
N GLN A 450 18.53 29.33 13.84
CA GLN A 450 17.25 30.05 13.96
C GLN A 450 16.15 29.17 14.57
N ILE A 451 16.06 27.89 14.19
CA ILE A 451 15.14 26.94 14.86
C ILE A 451 15.50 26.80 16.34
N GLY A 452 16.79 26.66 16.68
CA GLY A 452 17.24 26.60 18.07
C GLY A 452 16.82 27.83 18.88
N ARG A 453 16.94 29.04 18.30
CA ARG A 453 16.47 30.29 18.91
C ARG A 453 14.95 30.33 19.07
N MET A 454 14.20 29.82 18.09
CA MET A 454 12.73 29.74 18.18
C MET A 454 12.28 28.79 19.30
N LEU A 455 12.96 27.64 19.47
CA LEU A 455 12.70 26.71 20.57
C LEU A 455 13.03 27.33 21.92
N LEU A 456 14.16 28.05 22.04
CA LEU A 456 14.52 28.78 23.26
C LEU A 456 13.51 29.90 23.58
N ALA A 457 13.05 30.65 22.58
CA ALA A 457 12.02 31.67 22.75
C ALA A 457 10.69 31.06 23.23
N ALA A 458 10.31 29.90 22.70
CA ALA A 458 9.09 29.21 23.10
C ALA A 458 9.19 28.57 24.50
N ALA A 459 10.37 28.06 24.88
CA ALA A 459 10.66 27.63 26.24
C ALA A 459 10.58 28.82 27.23
N GLY A 460 11.15 29.98 26.85
CA GLY A 460 11.04 31.22 27.64
C GLY A 460 9.60 31.72 27.77
N MET A 461 8.79 31.59 26.71
CA MET A 461 7.35 31.91 26.70
C MET A 461 6.55 31.04 27.69
N LEU A 462 6.97 29.80 27.94
CA LEU A 462 6.24 28.87 28.80
C LEU A 462 6.10 29.39 30.24
N VAL A 463 7.13 30.04 30.78
CA VAL A 463 7.16 30.57 32.16
C VAL A 463 6.03 31.59 32.41
N PRO A 464 5.89 32.69 31.65
CA PRO A 464 4.81 33.64 31.86
C PRO A 464 3.42 33.06 31.53
N VAL A 465 3.32 32.12 30.58
CA VAL A 465 2.05 31.44 30.27
C VAL A 465 1.58 30.55 31.42
N LEU A 466 2.48 29.73 31.98
CA LEU A 466 2.17 28.89 33.14
C LEU A 466 1.93 29.73 34.41
N GLY A 467 2.70 30.82 34.59
CA GLY A 467 2.47 31.78 35.68
C GLY A 467 1.10 32.45 35.59
N CYS A 468 0.70 32.91 34.40
CA CYS A 468 -0.64 33.45 34.16
C CYS A 468 -1.72 32.39 34.38
N LYS A 469 -1.53 31.17 33.88
CA LYS A 469 -2.45 30.05 34.10
C LYS A 469 -2.62 29.78 35.59
N TRP A 470 -1.53 29.64 36.35
CA TRP A 470 -1.57 29.35 37.78
C TRP A 470 -2.28 30.46 38.58
N LEU A 471 -2.06 31.73 38.23
CA LEU A 471 -2.69 32.88 38.89
C LEU A 471 -4.19 33.03 38.58
N LEU A 472 -4.57 32.79 37.32
CA LEU A 472 -5.91 33.08 36.81
C LEU A 472 -6.84 31.87 36.87
N LEU A 473 -6.34 30.64 36.80
CA LEU A 473 -7.16 29.42 36.78
C LEU A 473 -8.05 29.28 38.04
N PRO A 474 -7.55 29.49 39.28
CA PRO A 474 -8.41 29.43 40.48
C PRO A 474 -9.44 30.56 40.55
N ARG A 475 -9.16 31.71 39.91
CA ARG A 475 -9.98 32.94 40.00
C ARG A 475 -11.05 33.03 38.91
N LEU A 476 -10.77 32.47 37.73
CA LEU A 476 -11.58 32.62 36.52
C LEU A 476 -12.05 31.27 35.92
N GLY A 477 -11.54 30.14 36.40
CA GLY A 477 -11.75 28.82 35.76
C GLY A 477 -13.17 28.25 35.84
N GLY A 478 -14.01 28.73 36.77
CA GLY A 478 -15.34 28.15 37.03
C GLY A 478 -16.48 28.62 36.12
N ARG A 479 -16.32 29.68 35.33
CA ARG A 479 -17.37 30.20 34.41
C ARG A 479 -16.84 30.28 32.98
N VAL A 480 -17.70 30.05 31.99
CA VAL A 480 -17.34 30.11 30.54
C VAL A 480 -16.66 31.43 30.18
N LEU A 481 -17.19 32.57 30.63
CA LEU A 481 -16.57 33.88 30.39
C LEU A 481 -15.18 33.99 31.02
N GLY A 482 -14.99 33.43 32.20
CA GLY A 482 -13.70 33.42 32.88
C GLY A 482 -12.68 32.50 32.18
N GLN A 483 -13.12 31.37 31.62
CA GLN A 483 -12.28 30.50 30.78
C GLN A 483 -11.88 31.16 29.45
N ILE A 484 -12.80 31.91 28.82
CA ILE A 484 -12.48 32.73 27.63
C ILE A 484 -11.43 33.78 27.99
N LEU A 485 -11.64 34.54 29.06
CA LEU A 485 -10.68 35.55 29.52
C LEU A 485 -9.32 34.92 29.87
N LEU A 486 -9.31 33.78 30.56
CA LEU A 486 -8.11 33.02 30.88
C LEU A 486 -7.32 32.67 29.61
N LEU A 487 -7.96 32.09 28.60
CA LEU A 487 -7.31 31.71 27.35
C LEU A 487 -6.86 32.93 26.54
N CYS A 488 -7.67 33.99 26.46
CA CYS A 488 -7.30 35.22 25.77
C CYS A 488 -6.10 35.91 26.43
N ILE A 489 -6.06 36.00 27.75
CA ILE A 489 -4.96 36.60 28.50
C ILE A 489 -3.72 35.72 28.39
N CYS A 490 -3.81 34.41 28.64
CA CYS A 490 -2.66 33.50 28.53
C CYS A 490 -2.12 33.46 27.09
N GLY A 491 -2.98 33.44 26.08
CA GLY A 491 -2.60 33.51 24.67
C GLY A 491 -1.95 34.85 24.31
N GLY A 492 -2.51 35.96 24.77
CA GLY A 492 -1.95 37.30 24.55
C GLY A 492 -0.58 37.47 25.21
N VAL A 493 -0.43 37.02 26.46
CA VAL A 493 0.85 36.99 27.19
C VAL A 493 1.85 36.08 26.49
N GLY A 494 1.42 34.90 26.02
CA GLY A 494 2.26 33.98 25.26
C GLY A 494 2.79 34.62 23.97
N VAL A 495 1.91 35.22 23.16
CA VAL A 495 2.32 35.92 21.93
C VAL A 495 3.27 37.08 22.26
N ALA A 496 2.97 37.90 23.27
CA ALA A 496 3.82 39.01 23.67
C ALA A 496 5.20 38.54 24.16
N ALA A 497 5.25 37.51 25.01
CA ALA A 497 6.48 36.93 25.52
C ALA A 497 7.32 36.29 24.40
N TYR A 498 6.69 35.52 23.50
CA TYR A 498 7.38 34.93 22.36
C TYR A 498 7.98 36.00 21.45
N MET A 499 7.23 37.07 21.14
CA MET A 499 7.72 38.18 20.33
C MET A 499 8.85 38.96 21.03
N LEU A 500 8.79 39.13 22.35
CA LEU A 500 9.86 39.74 23.14
C LEU A 500 11.13 38.89 23.08
N PHE A 501 11.04 37.59 23.36
CA PHE A 501 12.19 36.68 23.27
C PHE A 501 12.71 36.53 21.85
N ALA A 502 11.83 36.56 20.83
CA ALA A 502 12.23 36.56 19.44
C ALA A 502 13.09 37.78 19.08
N ARG A 503 12.77 38.95 19.65
CA ARG A 503 13.60 40.17 19.51
C ARG A 503 14.94 40.04 20.24
N LEU A 504 14.92 39.57 21.49
CA LEU A 504 16.13 39.40 22.30
C LEU A 504 17.12 38.41 21.67
N LEU A 505 16.60 37.31 21.11
CA LEU A 505 17.38 36.27 20.45
C LEU A 505 17.68 36.59 18.96
N LYS A 506 17.23 37.75 18.45
CA LYS A 506 17.43 38.20 17.06
C LYS A 506 16.93 37.17 16.04
N ILE A 507 15.69 36.73 16.20
CA ILE A 507 15.00 35.86 15.23
C ILE A 507 14.54 36.74 14.05
N GLU A 508 14.99 36.40 12.83
CA GLU A 508 14.77 37.24 11.64
C GLU A 508 13.28 37.47 11.33
N GLU A 509 12.43 36.45 11.51
CA GLU A 509 10.98 36.55 11.32
C GLU A 509 10.34 37.53 12.32
N GLY A 510 10.81 37.52 13.57
CA GLY A 510 10.38 38.47 14.60
C GLY A 510 10.74 39.91 14.23
N GLU A 511 11.97 40.13 13.79
CA GLU A 511 12.45 41.44 13.33
C GLU A 511 11.66 41.97 12.13
N PHE A 512 11.28 41.09 11.19
CA PHE A 512 10.40 41.45 10.07
C PHE A 512 9.03 41.96 10.56
N VAL A 513 8.41 41.27 11.52
CA VAL A 513 7.13 41.67 12.11
C VAL A 513 7.25 43.02 12.83
N PHE A 514 8.30 43.23 13.62
CA PHE A 514 8.56 44.52 14.26
C PHE A 514 8.84 45.64 13.25
N GLY A 515 9.54 45.36 12.16
CA GLY A 515 9.76 46.29 11.06
C GLY A 515 8.46 46.71 10.37
N MET A 516 7.52 45.79 10.20
CA MET A 516 6.18 46.07 9.66
C MET A 516 5.34 46.92 10.62
N LEU A 517 5.35 46.59 11.92
CA LEU A 517 4.70 47.39 12.96
C LEU A 517 5.26 48.82 13.05
N LYS A 518 6.60 48.97 12.93
CA LYS A 518 7.27 50.28 12.89
C LYS A 518 6.86 51.10 11.66
N ARG A 519 6.72 50.47 10.49
CA ARG A 519 6.23 51.13 9.26
C ARG A 519 4.75 51.52 9.34
N LEU A 520 3.91 50.72 10.00
CA LEU A 520 2.50 51.07 10.26
C LEU A 520 2.41 52.25 11.24
N ARG A 521 3.31 52.32 12.22
CA ARG A 521 3.41 53.47 13.15
C ARG A 521 3.95 54.75 12.49
N HIS A 522 4.80 54.63 11.45
CA HIS A 522 5.35 55.78 10.73
C HIS A 522 4.55 56.23 9.50
N ARG A 523 3.51 55.48 9.06
CA ARG A 523 2.60 55.92 7.99
C ARG A 523 1.53 56.93 8.43
N GLY A 524 1.64 57.45 9.65
CA GLY A 524 0.79 58.53 10.19
C GLY A 524 1.37 59.95 10.08
N GLY A 525 2.50 60.18 9.40
CA GLY A 525 3.08 61.52 9.18
C GLY A 525 3.66 61.65 7.77
N GLY A 526 3.19 62.63 7.00
CA GLY A 526 3.44 62.78 5.57
C GLY A 526 4.79 63.41 5.19
N GLU A 527 5.12 63.33 3.90
CA GLU A 527 5.53 64.47 3.05
C GLU A 527 5.85 64.04 1.60
N THR A 528 5.63 64.99 0.70
CA THR A 528 5.65 64.97 -0.78
C THR A 528 6.97 65.48 -1.38
N ALA A 529 7.34 65.02 -2.59
CA ALA A 529 7.92 65.77 -3.74
C ALA A 529 8.72 64.79 -4.65
N GLN A 530 8.38 64.55 -5.93
CA GLN A 530 8.54 65.34 -7.17
C GLN A 530 9.99 65.62 -7.63
N GLY A 531 10.26 65.31 -8.93
CA GLY A 531 11.41 65.80 -9.69
C GLY A 531 11.77 64.96 -10.93
N ALA A 532 11.36 65.39 -12.13
CA ALA A 532 11.85 64.90 -13.44
C ALA A 532 12.97 65.84 -13.99
N PRO A 533 13.76 65.49 -15.03
CA PRO A 533 13.34 65.82 -16.41
C PRO A 533 13.85 64.90 -17.55
N ARG A 534 13.24 65.13 -18.74
CA ARG A 534 13.39 64.41 -20.03
C ARG A 534 14.55 64.93 -20.89
N LYS A 535 15.15 64.07 -21.74
CA LYS A 535 15.58 64.40 -23.12
C LYS A 535 15.34 63.23 -24.10
N ARG A 536 15.00 63.58 -25.35
CA ARG A 536 14.47 62.72 -26.42
C ARG A 536 15.48 62.71 -27.60
N LYS A 537 15.84 61.55 -28.17
CA LYS A 537 16.08 61.38 -29.62
C LYS A 537 16.14 59.90 -30.07
N LYS A 538 15.77 59.71 -31.33
CA LYS A 538 15.26 58.53 -32.09
C LYS A 538 16.29 57.41 -32.30
N ARG A 539 15.93 56.14 -32.03
CA ARG A 539 15.37 55.07 -32.91
C ARG A 539 16.39 54.34 -33.82
N ARG A 540 16.83 53.17 -33.34
CA ARG A 540 17.06 51.92 -34.11
C ARG A 540 16.49 50.78 -33.24
N THR A 541 15.37 50.21 -33.66
CA THR A 541 14.60 49.22 -32.89
C THR A 541 15.30 47.86 -32.95
N TYR A 542 15.91 47.49 -31.82
CA TYR A 542 16.18 46.11 -31.42
C TYR A 542 15.25 45.86 -30.24
N THR A 543 14.76 44.64 -30.01
CA THR A 543 13.94 44.41 -28.81
C THR A 543 14.78 44.66 -27.55
N MET A 544 14.17 45.24 -26.51
CA MET A 544 14.87 45.77 -25.32
C MET A 544 15.68 44.68 -24.59
N THR A 545 15.24 43.43 -24.74
CA THR A 545 15.90 42.21 -24.28
C THR A 545 17.20 41.90 -25.04
N GLU A 546 17.25 42.05 -26.37
CA GLU A 546 18.41 41.68 -27.19
C GLU A 546 19.60 42.64 -27.02
N LYS A 547 19.34 43.93 -26.83
CA LYS A 547 20.39 44.93 -26.54
C LYS A 547 20.96 44.82 -25.14
N ILE A 548 20.14 44.47 -24.15
CA ILE A 548 20.59 44.25 -22.78
C ILE A 548 21.43 42.97 -22.70
N SER A 549 21.04 41.91 -23.41
CA SER A 549 21.81 40.65 -23.48
C SER A 549 23.23 40.89 -24.00
N ALA A 550 23.38 41.56 -25.15
CA ALA A 550 24.69 41.80 -25.75
C ALA A 550 25.59 42.73 -24.92
N ILE A 551 25.02 43.71 -24.19
CA ILE A 551 25.78 44.63 -23.33
C ILE A 551 26.18 43.98 -21.99
N ILE A 552 25.36 43.08 -21.46
CA ILE A 552 25.68 42.32 -20.23
C ILE A 552 26.74 41.26 -20.51
N GLU A 553 26.64 40.54 -21.64
CA GLU A 553 27.60 39.50 -22.05
C GLU A 553 29.00 40.06 -22.29
N ASP A 554 29.11 41.29 -22.80
CA ASP A 554 30.40 41.95 -23.04
C ASP A 554 30.90 42.81 -21.87
N SER A 555 30.22 42.75 -20.71
CA SER A 555 30.57 43.56 -19.54
C SER A 555 31.83 43.09 -18.81
N PHE A 556 32.58 44.04 -18.24
CA PHE A 556 33.79 43.82 -17.44
C PHE A 556 33.59 42.75 -16.35
N CYS A 557 32.40 42.69 -15.73
CA CYS A 557 32.07 41.69 -14.71
C CYS A 557 32.04 40.26 -15.24
N PHE A 558 31.55 40.02 -16.47
CA PHE A 558 31.50 38.67 -17.06
C PHE A 558 32.87 38.20 -17.57
N ARG A 559 33.69 39.12 -18.11
CA ARG A 559 35.09 38.80 -18.44
C ARG A 559 35.92 38.54 -17.19
N LEU A 560 35.66 39.27 -16.10
CA LEU A 560 36.27 39.04 -14.79
C LEU A 560 35.80 37.70 -14.19
N LEU A 561 34.52 37.35 -14.30
CA LEU A 561 33.99 36.05 -13.86
C LEU A 561 34.57 34.89 -14.66
N ALA A 562 34.68 35.02 -15.98
CA ALA A 562 35.32 34.03 -16.84
C ALA A 562 36.80 33.86 -16.47
N ALA A 563 37.52 34.95 -16.21
CA ALA A 563 38.90 34.95 -15.74
C ALA A 563 39.06 34.33 -14.33
N ILE A 564 38.12 34.58 -13.42
CA ILE A 564 38.09 33.96 -12.08
C ILE A 564 37.77 32.47 -12.18
N CYS A 565 36.87 32.06 -13.07
CA CYS A 565 36.56 30.65 -13.29
C CYS A 565 37.73 29.88 -13.93
N THR A 566 38.45 30.48 -14.88
CA THR A 566 39.69 29.89 -15.42
C THR A 566 40.81 29.88 -14.38
N LEU A 567 40.90 30.89 -13.52
CA LEU A 567 41.83 30.93 -12.38
C LEU A 567 41.50 29.84 -11.34
N LEU A 568 40.24 29.67 -10.94
CA LEU A 568 39.81 28.64 -9.98
C LEU A 568 39.97 27.23 -10.55
N ARG A 569 39.73 27.05 -11.86
CA ARG A 569 40.01 25.79 -12.57
C ARG A 569 41.51 25.49 -12.57
N SER A 570 42.34 26.48 -12.85
CA SER A 570 43.80 26.39 -12.78
C SER A 570 44.28 26.02 -11.37
N VAL A 571 43.73 26.69 -10.34
CA VAL A 571 44.06 26.44 -8.92
C VAL A 571 43.63 25.04 -8.49
N TRP A 572 42.46 24.55 -8.94
CA TRP A 572 42.01 23.19 -8.65
C TRP A 572 42.86 22.13 -9.35
N MET A 573 43.12 22.30 -10.66
CA MET A 573 43.89 21.35 -11.47
C MET A 573 45.36 21.25 -11.03
N ASN A 574 45.92 22.33 -10.48
CA ASN A 574 47.28 22.36 -9.93
C ASN A 574 47.30 22.08 -8.41
N SER A 575 46.15 21.77 -7.80
CA SER A 575 46.08 21.48 -6.38
C SER A 575 46.59 20.08 -6.06
N ILE A 576 47.30 19.96 -4.96
CA ILE A 576 47.78 18.69 -4.41
C ILE A 576 46.60 17.73 -4.14
N ALA A 577 45.43 18.26 -3.77
CA ALA A 577 44.21 17.49 -3.57
C ALA A 577 43.70 16.82 -4.86
N TYR A 578 43.76 17.54 -6.00
CA TYR A 578 43.42 16.97 -7.31
C TYR A 578 44.45 15.93 -7.76
N SER A 579 45.74 16.17 -7.50
CA SER A 579 46.82 15.22 -7.78
C SER A 579 46.66 13.92 -6.99
N ILE A 580 46.29 14.00 -5.71
CA ILE A 580 46.01 12.85 -4.84
C ILE A 580 44.75 12.11 -5.29
N TYR A 581 43.66 12.84 -5.58
CA TYR A 581 42.43 12.26 -6.11
C TYR A 581 42.68 11.54 -7.45
N ALA A 582 43.41 12.17 -8.37
CA ALA A 582 43.76 11.58 -9.67
C ALA A 582 44.74 10.40 -9.55
N ALA A 583 45.59 10.36 -8.52
CA ALA A 583 46.46 9.22 -8.25
C ALA A 583 45.67 8.03 -7.67
N ILE A 584 44.73 8.28 -6.76
CA ILE A 584 43.85 7.24 -6.18
C ILE A 584 42.94 6.66 -7.26
N CYS A 585 42.32 7.49 -8.09
CA CYS A 585 41.48 7.04 -9.20
C CYS A 585 42.27 6.24 -10.25
N ARG A 586 43.51 6.62 -10.55
CA ARG A 586 44.39 5.83 -11.43
C ARG A 586 44.82 4.50 -10.80
N GLY A 587 45.06 4.48 -9.49
CA GLY A 587 45.34 3.25 -8.74
C GLY A 587 44.18 2.25 -8.80
N PHE A 588 42.94 2.72 -8.57
CA PHE A 588 41.75 1.86 -8.67
C PHE A 588 41.48 1.42 -10.11
N LYS A 589 41.66 2.31 -11.09
CA LYS A 589 41.50 1.96 -12.51
C LYS A 589 42.49 0.87 -12.94
N ASN A 590 43.77 1.03 -12.61
CA ASN A 590 44.81 0.06 -12.98
C ASN A 590 44.66 -1.28 -12.23
N ALA A 591 44.18 -1.28 -10.99
CA ALA A 591 43.87 -2.50 -10.24
C ALA A 591 42.64 -3.24 -10.81
N PHE A 592 41.71 -2.50 -11.40
CA PHE A 592 40.47 -3.04 -11.98
C PHE A 592 40.64 -3.50 -13.43
N GLU A 593 41.43 -2.78 -14.24
CA GLU A 593 41.69 -3.12 -15.65
C GLU A 593 42.63 -4.32 -15.81
N ASN A 594 43.55 -4.56 -14.87
CA ASN A 594 44.49 -5.69 -14.93
C ASN A 594 43.98 -6.97 -14.24
N SER A 595 42.67 -7.06 -13.96
CA SER A 595 42.08 -8.21 -13.29
C SER A 595 41.66 -9.29 -14.28
N ALA A 596 42.45 -10.38 -14.34
CA ALA A 596 42.22 -11.53 -15.22
C ALA A 596 40.85 -12.22 -15.02
N ILE A 597 40.23 -12.07 -13.85
CA ILE A 597 38.90 -12.64 -13.53
C ILE A 597 37.78 -11.87 -14.24
N LEU A 598 37.96 -10.58 -14.49
CA LEU A 598 36.94 -9.72 -15.12
C LEU A 598 36.92 -9.83 -16.65
N ASP A 599 38.06 -10.10 -17.29
CA ASP A 599 38.12 -10.33 -18.74
C ASP A 599 37.42 -11.63 -19.15
N PHE A 600 37.46 -12.66 -18.31
CA PHE A 600 36.73 -13.91 -18.54
C PHE A 600 35.20 -13.71 -18.52
N LEU A 601 34.69 -12.79 -17.70
CA LEU A 601 33.25 -12.58 -17.52
C LEU A 601 32.62 -11.66 -18.58
N ARG A 602 33.42 -10.78 -19.20
CA ARG A 602 32.95 -9.85 -20.26
C ARG A 602 32.65 -10.53 -21.59
N ALA A 603 33.31 -11.65 -21.91
CA ALA A 603 33.20 -12.31 -23.22
C ALA A 603 31.80 -12.92 -23.51
N ASN A 604 30.96 -13.15 -22.51
CA ASN A 604 29.71 -13.93 -22.63
C ASN A 604 28.40 -13.10 -22.59
N TRP A 605 28.46 -11.76 -22.52
CA TRP A 605 27.31 -10.98 -22.01
C TRP A 605 26.30 -10.46 -23.04
N ASP A 606 26.61 -10.28 -24.33
CA ASP A 606 25.66 -9.60 -25.24
C ASP A 606 25.49 -10.26 -26.62
N ARG A 607 24.38 -10.98 -26.83
CA ARG A 607 23.71 -11.05 -28.15
C ARG A 607 22.24 -11.49 -28.10
N ARG A 608 21.39 -10.55 -28.54
CA ARG A 608 20.08 -10.66 -29.23
C ARG A 608 18.77 -10.82 -28.43
N LEU A 609 18.07 -9.68 -28.42
CA LEU A 609 16.63 -9.45 -28.25
C LEU A 609 15.82 -9.86 -29.50
N ASN A 610 14.63 -10.46 -29.33
CA ASN A 610 13.35 -9.95 -29.88
C ASN A 610 12.15 -10.86 -29.59
N THR A 611 10.95 -10.28 -29.42
CA THR A 611 9.63 -10.76 -29.92
C THR A 611 8.49 -9.88 -29.36
N ARG A 612 7.59 -9.45 -30.25
CA ARG A 612 6.46 -8.52 -30.04
C ARG A 612 5.19 -9.20 -30.55
N GLN A 613 4.20 -9.54 -29.71
CA GLN A 613 2.78 -9.72 -30.10
C GLN A 613 1.86 -10.01 -28.89
N GLY A 614 0.83 -9.16 -28.67
CA GLY A 614 -0.21 -9.27 -27.63
C GLY A 614 -0.61 -7.89 -27.04
N ILE A 615 -1.89 -7.62 -26.74
CA ILE A 615 -2.35 -6.28 -26.25
C ILE A 615 -1.79 -5.95 -24.85
N LEU A 616 -1.89 -6.88 -23.89
CA LEU A 616 -1.39 -6.69 -22.53
C LEU A 616 0.16 -6.60 -22.48
N PRO A 617 0.91 -7.48 -23.20
CA PRO A 617 2.36 -7.31 -23.33
C PRO A 617 2.78 -6.06 -24.11
N ARG A 618 2.02 -5.60 -25.13
CA ARG A 618 2.31 -4.34 -25.85
C ARG A 618 2.09 -3.12 -24.97
N PHE A 619 1.02 -3.10 -24.18
CA PHE A 619 0.76 -2.02 -23.23
C PHE A 619 1.92 -1.90 -22.23
N TRP A 620 2.31 -3.02 -21.62
CA TRP A 620 3.44 -3.03 -20.68
C TRP A 620 4.78 -2.75 -21.37
N HIS A 621 5.03 -3.34 -22.53
CA HIS A 621 6.24 -3.10 -23.31
C HIS A 621 6.37 -1.64 -23.74
N ASN A 622 5.29 -0.96 -24.14
CA ASN A 622 5.32 0.45 -24.52
C ASN A 622 5.60 1.34 -23.30
N LEU A 623 5.00 1.03 -22.15
CA LEU A 623 5.22 1.77 -20.90
C LEU A 623 6.67 1.63 -20.42
N VAL A 624 7.22 0.42 -20.53
CA VAL A 624 8.62 0.06 -20.26
C VAL A 624 9.59 0.61 -21.30
N HIS A 625 9.22 0.62 -22.58
CA HIS A 625 10.05 1.10 -23.68
C HIS A 625 10.15 2.63 -23.66
N TRP A 626 9.05 3.33 -23.33
CA TRP A 626 9.07 4.78 -23.16
C TRP A 626 9.90 5.21 -21.95
N SER A 627 9.80 4.49 -20.84
CA SER A 627 10.64 4.72 -19.66
C SER A 627 12.09 4.29 -19.89
N GLY A 628 12.35 3.20 -20.59
CA GLY A 628 13.68 2.73 -20.98
C GLY A 628 14.37 3.61 -22.04
N MET A 629 13.62 4.22 -22.97
CA MET A 629 14.14 5.23 -23.89
C MET A 629 14.53 6.53 -23.17
N ALA A 630 13.80 6.90 -22.11
CA ALA A 630 14.17 8.03 -21.26
C ALA A 630 15.47 7.77 -20.48
N VAL A 631 15.76 6.49 -20.16
CA VAL A 631 17.01 6.07 -19.48
C VAL A 631 18.17 5.88 -20.48
N ARG A 632 17.92 5.33 -21.68
CA ARG A 632 18.95 5.08 -22.71
C ARG A 632 19.43 6.33 -23.45
N ARG A 633 18.68 7.43 -23.41
CA ARG A 633 19.06 8.68 -24.09
C ARG A 633 20.15 9.49 -23.37
N GLU A 634 20.81 8.94 -22.34
CA GLU A 634 21.96 9.53 -21.61
C GLU A 634 21.82 11.02 -21.24
N SER A 635 20.59 11.53 -21.10
CA SER A 635 20.36 12.96 -20.95
C SER A 635 20.44 13.47 -19.51
N ASN A 636 20.99 12.68 -18.58
CA ASN A 636 21.24 13.12 -17.21
C ASN A 636 22.30 12.26 -16.51
N GLY A 637 23.29 12.91 -15.88
CA GLY A 637 24.42 12.27 -15.19
C GLY A 637 24.04 11.37 -14.00
N LEU A 638 22.78 11.43 -13.54
CA LEU A 638 22.23 10.51 -12.53
C LEU A 638 21.94 9.12 -13.10
N ALA A 639 21.61 9.02 -14.40
CA ALA A 639 21.48 7.74 -15.11
C ALA A 639 22.85 7.07 -15.33
N ALA A 640 23.88 7.87 -15.60
CA ALA A 640 25.27 7.41 -15.66
C ALA A 640 25.79 6.97 -14.29
N ALA A 641 25.50 7.72 -13.22
CA ALA A 641 25.92 7.39 -11.86
C ALA A 641 25.14 6.21 -11.25
N MET A 642 23.85 6.04 -11.57
CA MET A 642 23.06 4.90 -11.08
C MET A 642 23.50 3.60 -11.74
N GLY A 643 23.96 3.64 -13.00
CA GLY A 643 24.44 2.48 -13.77
C GLY A 643 25.49 1.62 -13.05
N GLU A 644 26.25 2.21 -12.12
CA GLU A 644 27.41 1.54 -11.49
C GLU A 644 27.21 1.17 -10.00
N SER A 645 26.04 1.44 -9.40
CA SER A 645 25.81 1.21 -7.95
C SER A 645 25.43 -0.24 -7.58
N PHE A 646 25.87 -0.70 -6.41
CA PHE A 646 25.49 -1.98 -5.78
C PHE A 646 23.96 -2.18 -5.68
N PHE A 647 23.21 -1.09 -5.49
CA PHE A 647 21.74 -1.08 -5.46
C PHE A 647 21.10 -1.56 -6.78
N LEU A 648 21.71 -1.31 -7.94
CA LEU A 648 21.19 -1.84 -9.21
C LEU A 648 21.48 -3.33 -9.41
N ARG A 649 22.42 -3.93 -8.67
CA ARG A 649 22.73 -5.37 -8.72
C ARG A 649 21.67 -6.22 -8.02
N VAL A 650 21.03 -5.69 -6.97
CA VAL A 650 19.84 -6.29 -6.32
C VAL A 650 18.62 -6.30 -7.26
N PHE A 651 18.54 -5.36 -8.21
CA PHE A 651 17.50 -5.35 -9.24
C PHE A 651 17.90 -6.06 -10.54
N ASN A 652 18.91 -6.93 -10.50
CA ASN A 652 19.30 -7.75 -11.65
C ASN A 652 18.30 -8.91 -11.81
N GLN A 653 17.98 -9.27 -13.05
CA GLN A 653 17.19 -10.45 -13.38
C GLN A 653 17.78 -11.74 -12.76
N ASN A 654 19.10 -11.82 -12.65
CA ASN A 654 19.77 -12.95 -12.01
C ASN A 654 19.56 -12.97 -10.49
N PHE A 655 19.38 -11.81 -9.85
CA PHE A 655 19.03 -11.75 -8.43
C PHE A 655 17.64 -12.34 -8.17
N LEU A 656 16.69 -12.15 -9.08
CA LEU A 656 15.36 -12.74 -8.96
C LEU A 656 15.41 -14.29 -9.00
N ILE A 657 16.36 -14.85 -9.75
CA ILE A 657 16.63 -16.29 -9.76
C ILE A 657 17.22 -16.76 -8.43
N PHE A 658 18.12 -15.99 -7.81
CA PHE A 658 18.61 -16.29 -6.46
C PHE A 658 17.50 -16.20 -5.41
N CYS A 659 16.60 -15.21 -5.50
CA CYS A 659 15.43 -15.14 -4.63
C CYS A 659 14.50 -16.34 -4.82
N LEU A 660 14.24 -16.74 -6.07
CA LEU A 660 13.43 -17.93 -6.37
C LEU A 660 14.09 -19.20 -5.85
N ALA A 661 15.40 -19.38 -6.04
CA ALA A 661 16.15 -20.51 -5.49
C ALA A 661 16.14 -20.51 -3.96
N GLY A 662 16.26 -19.34 -3.33
CA GLY A 662 16.12 -19.16 -1.89
C GLY A 662 14.74 -19.55 -1.36
N ILE A 663 13.66 -19.16 -2.07
CA ILE A 663 12.30 -19.61 -1.76
C ILE A 663 12.20 -21.12 -1.83
N VAL A 664 12.66 -21.73 -2.93
CA VAL A 664 12.59 -23.18 -3.12
C VAL A 664 13.38 -23.94 -2.04
N ALA A 665 14.57 -23.45 -1.67
CA ALA A 665 15.35 -24.04 -0.58
C ALA A 665 14.67 -23.87 0.79
N ALA A 666 13.92 -22.79 0.97
CA ALA A 666 13.22 -22.49 2.21
C ALA A 666 11.91 -23.28 2.37
N ILE A 667 11.28 -23.76 1.30
CA ILE A 667 9.97 -24.48 1.35
C ILE A 667 9.91 -25.53 2.46
N PRO A 668 10.84 -26.49 2.55
CA PRO A 668 10.74 -27.53 3.56
C PRO A 668 11.17 -27.06 4.96
N VAL A 669 11.83 -25.91 5.10
CA VAL A 669 12.49 -25.50 6.36
C VAL A 669 11.74 -24.38 7.08
N LEU A 670 11.25 -23.39 6.35
CA LEU A 670 10.68 -22.19 6.95
C LEU A 670 9.17 -22.34 7.21
N PRO A 671 8.65 -21.71 8.28
CA PRO A 671 7.23 -21.62 8.52
C PRO A 671 6.52 -20.78 7.46
N THR A 672 5.24 -21.07 7.24
CA THR A 672 4.36 -20.47 6.22
C THR A 672 4.41 -18.94 6.18
N MET A 673 4.41 -18.26 7.34
CA MET A 673 4.40 -16.80 7.38
C MET A 673 5.70 -16.19 6.85
N LEU A 674 6.85 -16.81 7.14
CA LEU A 674 8.13 -16.34 6.60
C LEU A 674 8.21 -16.61 5.10
N LEU A 675 7.70 -17.75 4.63
CA LEU A 675 7.59 -18.06 3.20
C LEU A 675 6.69 -17.04 2.48
N ALA A 676 5.55 -16.67 3.05
CA ALA A 676 4.66 -15.66 2.48
C ALA A 676 5.37 -14.29 2.35
N VAL A 677 6.15 -13.88 3.37
CA VAL A 677 6.95 -12.64 3.32
C VAL A 677 8.02 -12.71 2.22
N LEU A 678 8.75 -13.83 2.11
CA LEU A 678 9.76 -14.03 1.08
C LEU A 678 9.16 -14.00 -0.33
N VAL A 679 8.01 -14.65 -0.52
CA VAL A 679 7.29 -14.68 -1.80
C VAL A 679 6.78 -13.28 -2.14
N LEU A 680 6.16 -12.58 -1.19
CA LEU A 680 5.68 -11.22 -1.41
C LEU A 680 6.82 -10.26 -1.76
N GLY A 681 7.93 -10.30 -1.02
CA GLY A 681 9.11 -9.50 -1.30
C GLY A 681 9.70 -9.81 -2.68
N THR A 682 9.78 -11.09 -3.05
CA THR A 682 10.26 -11.52 -4.37
C THR A 682 9.29 -11.12 -5.48
N PHE A 683 7.98 -11.16 -5.23
CA PHE A 683 6.97 -10.72 -6.19
C PHE A 683 7.01 -9.21 -6.41
N VAL A 684 7.25 -8.41 -5.36
CA VAL A 684 7.49 -6.98 -5.46
C VAL A 684 8.76 -6.70 -6.28
N LEU A 685 9.85 -7.44 -6.03
CA LEU A 685 11.07 -7.33 -6.83
C LEU A 685 10.82 -7.68 -8.30
N TYR A 686 10.06 -8.75 -8.57
CA TYR A 686 9.63 -9.13 -9.91
C TYR A 686 8.84 -7.99 -10.58
N PHE A 687 7.88 -7.37 -9.88
CA PHE A 687 7.12 -6.24 -10.40
C PHE A 687 7.98 -5.01 -10.68
N ILE A 688 8.95 -4.71 -9.80
CA ILE A 688 9.94 -3.64 -10.03
C ILE A 688 10.78 -3.94 -11.28
N GLN A 689 11.24 -5.17 -11.45
CA GLN A 689 12.04 -5.56 -12.61
C GLN A 689 11.24 -5.58 -13.92
N LEU A 690 9.95 -5.91 -13.87
CA LEU A 690 9.01 -5.71 -14.98
C LEU A 690 8.88 -4.23 -15.33
N PHE A 691 8.67 -3.36 -14.32
CA PHE A 691 8.52 -1.92 -14.50
C PHE A 691 9.78 -1.27 -15.08
N LEU A 692 10.97 -1.72 -14.65
CA LEU A 692 12.27 -1.28 -15.17
C LEU A 692 12.60 -1.87 -16.56
N GLY A 693 11.77 -2.77 -17.09
CA GLY A 693 12.00 -3.42 -18.38
C GLY A 693 13.14 -4.42 -18.43
N ARG A 694 13.65 -4.82 -17.27
CA ARG A 694 14.73 -5.80 -17.14
C ARG A 694 14.22 -7.21 -17.33
N ILE A 695 12.97 -7.46 -16.93
CA ILE A 695 12.23 -8.68 -17.24
C ILE A 695 11.10 -8.31 -18.20
N ARG A 696 10.89 -9.17 -19.21
CA ARG A 696 9.72 -9.07 -20.08
C ARG A 696 8.69 -10.10 -19.65
N MET A 697 7.48 -9.63 -19.36
CA MET A 697 6.34 -10.52 -19.15
C MET A 697 6.17 -11.38 -20.41
N GLN A 698 6.24 -12.70 -20.24
CA GLN A 698 6.14 -13.62 -21.37
C GLN A 698 4.69 -13.67 -21.86
N ARG A 699 4.48 -14.11 -23.11
CA ARG A 699 3.15 -14.24 -23.73
C ARG A 699 2.19 -14.93 -22.75
N THR A 700 1.04 -14.30 -22.50
CA THR A 700 0.02 -14.83 -21.60
C THR A 700 -0.50 -16.14 -22.15
N SER A 701 -0.13 -17.24 -21.49
CA SER A 701 -0.66 -18.56 -21.77
C SER A 701 -2.07 -18.68 -21.20
N MET A 702 -2.89 -19.60 -21.75
CA MET A 702 -4.21 -19.89 -21.19
C MET A 702 -4.12 -20.31 -19.72
N VAL A 703 -3.05 -21.03 -19.34
CA VAL A 703 -2.74 -21.39 -17.94
C VAL A 703 -2.63 -20.14 -17.06
N SER A 704 -1.98 -19.08 -17.53
CA SER A 704 -1.84 -17.82 -16.78
C SER A 704 -3.17 -17.06 -16.65
N VAL A 705 -4.05 -17.16 -17.64
CA VAL A 705 -5.40 -16.55 -17.60
C VAL A 705 -6.27 -17.30 -16.60
N LEU A 706 -6.30 -18.64 -16.70
CA LEU A 706 -7.06 -19.49 -15.79
C LEU A 706 -6.57 -19.39 -14.36
N LEU A 707 -5.26 -19.19 -14.13
CA LEU A 707 -4.71 -18.89 -12.80
C LEU A 707 -5.26 -17.57 -12.23
N GLY A 708 -5.38 -16.54 -13.07
CA GLY A 708 -6.00 -15.27 -12.68
C GLY A 708 -7.48 -15.45 -12.32
N CYS A 709 -8.23 -16.20 -13.14
CA CYS A 709 -9.62 -16.57 -12.85
C CYS A 709 -9.74 -17.37 -11.56
N PHE A 710 -8.81 -18.31 -11.31
CA PHE A 710 -8.78 -19.10 -10.08
C PHE A 710 -8.53 -18.22 -8.86
N GLY A 711 -7.62 -17.23 -8.96
CA GLY A 711 -7.43 -16.22 -7.91
C GLY A 711 -8.69 -15.39 -7.62
N VAL A 712 -9.50 -15.09 -8.64
CA VAL A 712 -10.81 -14.43 -8.45
C VAL A 712 -11.80 -15.35 -7.73
N CYS A 713 -11.80 -16.65 -8.04
CA CYS A 713 -12.63 -17.63 -7.34
C CYS A 713 -12.22 -17.75 -5.86
N ILE A 714 -10.92 -17.75 -5.57
CA ILE A 714 -10.38 -17.72 -4.19
C ILE A 714 -10.80 -16.45 -3.45
N LEU A 715 -10.71 -15.29 -4.10
CA LEU A 715 -11.17 -14.02 -3.53
C LEU A 715 -12.66 -14.06 -3.19
N TYR A 716 -13.47 -14.56 -4.12
CA TYR A 716 -14.91 -14.74 -3.91
C TYR A 716 -15.17 -15.67 -2.72
N ALA A 717 -14.61 -16.88 -2.76
CA ALA A 717 -14.80 -17.90 -1.73
C ALA A 717 -14.29 -17.47 -0.35
N GLY A 718 -13.23 -16.64 -0.27
CA GLY A 718 -12.75 -16.08 0.98
C GLY A 718 -13.69 -15.03 1.57
N VAL A 719 -14.32 -14.21 0.72
CA VAL A 719 -15.30 -13.18 1.13
C VAL A 719 -16.65 -13.79 1.51
N THR A 720 -17.05 -14.88 0.85
CA THR A 720 -18.33 -15.57 1.09
C THR A 720 -18.21 -16.77 2.03
N SER A 721 -17.05 -16.97 2.67
CA SER A 721 -16.83 -18.12 3.55
C SER A 721 -17.70 -18.08 4.80
N TYR A 722 -18.29 -19.23 5.13
CA TYR A 722 -19.00 -19.42 6.40
C TYR A 722 -18.06 -19.34 7.62
N ALA A 723 -16.75 -19.52 7.41
CA ALA A 723 -15.71 -19.36 8.43
C ALA A 723 -15.05 -17.95 8.41
N PHE A 724 -15.77 -16.91 8.02
CA PHE A 724 -15.26 -15.54 8.14
C PHE A 724 -15.12 -15.16 9.63
N PRO A 725 -13.91 -14.87 10.18
CA PRO A 725 -12.79 -14.16 9.54
C PRO A 725 -11.52 -14.98 9.22
N SER A 726 -11.41 -16.24 9.66
CA SER A 726 -10.20 -17.06 9.42
C SER A 726 -9.95 -17.29 7.92
N ALA A 727 -11.03 -17.28 7.12
CA ALA A 727 -10.98 -17.31 5.66
C ALA A 727 -10.15 -16.17 5.03
N LEU A 728 -10.07 -14.98 5.65
CA LEU A 728 -9.27 -13.86 5.13
C LEU A 728 -7.78 -14.17 5.13
N LEU A 729 -7.30 -14.81 6.20
CA LEU A 729 -5.90 -15.20 6.32
C LEU A 729 -5.57 -16.29 5.29
N ALA A 730 -6.42 -17.32 5.20
CA ALA A 730 -6.28 -18.40 4.23
C ALA A 730 -6.27 -17.87 2.79
N MET A 731 -7.28 -17.07 2.41
CA MET A 731 -7.38 -16.40 1.10
C MET A 731 -6.13 -15.57 0.79
N SER A 732 -5.66 -14.76 1.74
CA SER A 732 -4.48 -13.91 1.55
C SER A 732 -3.22 -14.74 1.33
N LEU A 733 -3.01 -15.78 2.13
CA LEU A 733 -1.88 -16.71 1.98
C LEU A 733 -1.93 -17.40 0.61
N PHE A 734 -3.07 -17.95 0.20
CA PHE A 734 -3.22 -18.58 -1.11
C PHE A 734 -2.84 -17.65 -2.26
N LEU A 735 -3.34 -16.41 -2.25
CA LEU A 735 -3.05 -15.43 -3.31
C LEU A 735 -1.57 -15.01 -3.33
N ILE A 736 -0.95 -14.82 -2.17
CA ILE A 736 0.47 -14.48 -2.06
C ILE A 736 1.33 -15.64 -2.59
N LEU A 737 1.08 -16.87 -2.13
CA LEU A 737 1.87 -18.03 -2.53
C LEU A 737 1.69 -18.36 -4.01
N MET A 738 0.48 -18.16 -4.57
CA MET A 738 0.21 -18.31 -5.99
C MET A 738 1.02 -17.34 -6.86
N ALA A 739 1.43 -16.18 -6.32
CA ALA A 739 2.21 -15.19 -7.05
C ALA A 739 3.59 -15.71 -7.50
N VAL A 740 4.14 -16.73 -6.80
CA VAL A 740 5.42 -17.36 -7.17
C VAL A 740 5.39 -17.96 -8.58
N PHE A 741 4.21 -18.38 -9.07
CA PHE A 741 4.03 -18.89 -10.42
C PHE A 741 4.54 -17.89 -11.47
N PHE A 742 4.17 -16.62 -11.32
CA PHE A 742 4.56 -15.58 -12.27
C PHE A 742 6.06 -15.30 -12.21
N VAL A 743 6.63 -15.30 -11.01
CA VAL A 743 8.08 -15.16 -10.78
C VAL A 743 8.82 -16.30 -11.48
N ALA A 744 8.47 -17.57 -11.19
CA ALA A 744 9.14 -18.73 -11.76
C ALA A 744 9.02 -18.79 -13.29
N LYS A 745 7.81 -18.59 -13.82
CA LYS A 745 7.54 -18.62 -15.27
C LYS A 745 8.37 -17.58 -16.04
N ASP A 746 8.47 -16.36 -15.52
CA ASP A 746 9.08 -15.26 -16.25
C ASP A 746 10.58 -15.10 -15.96
N ALA A 747 11.04 -15.37 -14.74
CA ALA A 747 12.44 -15.24 -14.35
C ALA A 747 13.32 -16.30 -15.02
N ILE A 748 12.84 -17.55 -15.13
CA ILE A 748 13.58 -18.69 -15.68
C ILE A 748 13.50 -18.65 -17.22
N ASP A 749 14.40 -17.92 -17.86
CA ASP A 749 14.40 -17.70 -19.32
C ASP A 749 15.55 -18.37 -20.09
N THR A 750 16.54 -18.94 -19.38
CA THR A 750 17.66 -19.69 -19.97
C THR A 750 17.77 -21.10 -19.38
N GLU A 751 18.45 -22.00 -20.11
CA GLU A 751 18.72 -23.37 -19.65
C GLU A 751 19.56 -23.39 -18.37
N GLU A 752 20.50 -22.46 -18.21
CA GLU A 752 21.35 -22.34 -17.02
C GLU A 752 20.54 -21.97 -15.77
N LYS A 753 19.67 -20.96 -15.87
CA LYS A 753 18.79 -20.56 -14.76
C LYS A 753 17.84 -21.68 -14.36
N LEU A 754 17.31 -22.41 -15.36
CA LEU A 754 16.48 -23.59 -15.12
C LEU A 754 17.27 -24.68 -14.39
N ASN A 755 18.47 -25.01 -14.88
CA ASN A 755 19.34 -26.01 -14.25
C ASN A 755 19.71 -25.61 -12.82
N PHE A 756 20.00 -24.34 -12.56
CA PHE A 756 20.33 -23.85 -11.23
C PHE A 756 19.17 -24.00 -10.25
N VAL A 757 17.96 -23.57 -10.63
CA VAL A 757 16.76 -23.71 -9.76
C VAL A 757 16.46 -25.19 -9.51
N LEU A 758 16.52 -26.03 -10.55
CA LEU A 758 16.32 -27.49 -10.40
C LEU A 758 17.39 -28.13 -9.53
N TRP A 759 18.66 -27.74 -9.70
CA TRP A 759 19.76 -28.24 -8.87
C TRP A 759 19.52 -27.91 -7.40
N VAL A 760 19.19 -26.66 -7.04
CA VAL A 760 18.89 -26.27 -5.65
C VAL A 760 17.72 -27.08 -5.10
N LEU A 761 16.63 -27.19 -5.86
CA LEU A 761 15.42 -27.93 -5.50
C LEU A 761 15.71 -29.40 -5.20
N ILE A 762 16.45 -30.07 -6.09
CA ILE A 762 16.81 -31.49 -5.96
C ILE A 762 17.82 -31.71 -4.84
N THR A 763 18.82 -30.83 -4.70
CA THR A 763 19.82 -30.90 -3.63
C THR A 763 19.13 -30.83 -2.26
N VAL A 764 18.27 -29.82 -2.08
CA VAL A 764 17.55 -29.63 -0.83
C VAL A 764 16.60 -30.79 -0.57
N GLY A 765 15.89 -31.28 -1.59
CA GLY A 765 15.05 -32.47 -1.44
C GLY A 765 15.82 -33.73 -1.05
N ALA A 766 17.03 -33.94 -1.58
CA ALA A 766 17.90 -35.04 -1.17
C ALA A 766 18.36 -34.88 0.29
N LEU A 767 18.69 -33.66 0.75
CA LEU A 767 19.03 -33.41 2.15
C LEU A 767 17.85 -33.68 3.10
N ILE A 768 16.65 -33.25 2.72
CA ILE A 768 15.42 -33.53 3.47
C ILE A 768 15.12 -35.04 3.50
N ALA A 769 15.34 -35.74 2.38
CA ALA A 769 15.19 -37.19 2.33
C ALA A 769 16.23 -37.93 3.19
N LEU A 770 17.49 -37.48 3.24
CA LEU A 770 18.50 -38.01 4.17
C LEU A 770 18.06 -37.82 5.63
N TYR A 771 17.52 -36.66 5.96
CA TYR A 771 16.98 -36.41 7.30
C TYR A 771 15.79 -37.32 7.62
N ALA A 772 14.93 -37.60 6.64
CA ALA A 772 13.85 -38.58 6.79
C ALA A 772 14.39 -40.01 7.03
N VAL A 773 15.39 -40.44 6.27
CA VAL A 773 16.05 -41.75 6.48
C VAL A 773 16.67 -41.82 7.88
N TYR A 774 17.32 -40.75 8.33
CA TYR A 774 17.87 -40.68 9.68
C TYR A 774 16.78 -40.80 10.76
N GLN A 775 15.66 -40.10 10.62
CA GLN A 775 14.52 -40.23 11.54
C GLN A 775 13.95 -41.65 11.56
N TYR A 776 13.89 -42.31 10.40
CA TYR A 776 13.44 -43.70 10.31
C TYR A 776 14.38 -44.67 11.05
N ILE A 777 15.70 -44.48 10.92
CA ILE A 777 16.70 -45.32 11.60
C ILE A 777 16.63 -45.15 13.12
N ILE A 778 16.40 -43.93 13.61
CA ILE A 778 16.29 -43.64 15.05
C ILE A 778 14.94 -44.09 15.64
N GLY A 779 13.91 -44.25 14.80
CA GLY A 779 12.57 -44.62 15.26
C GLY A 779 11.88 -43.45 15.97
N VAL A 780 11.79 -42.29 15.32
CA VAL A 780 11.08 -41.12 15.88
C VAL A 780 9.59 -41.41 16.00
N GLU A 781 9.03 -41.19 17.19
CA GLU A 781 7.59 -41.31 17.46
C GLU A 781 6.78 -40.24 16.74
N MET A 782 5.60 -40.61 16.25
CA MET A 782 4.66 -39.66 15.65
C MET A 782 3.91 -38.89 16.73
N ASP A 783 3.50 -37.65 16.39
CA ASP A 783 2.58 -36.89 17.21
C ASP A 783 1.23 -37.62 17.32
N ALA A 784 0.71 -37.71 18.56
CA ALA A 784 -0.52 -38.43 18.92
C ALA A 784 -1.73 -37.99 18.10
N ALA A 785 -1.77 -36.74 17.61
CA ALA A 785 -2.84 -36.25 16.73
C ALA A 785 -2.90 -36.96 15.36
N TRP A 786 -1.89 -37.76 15.01
CA TRP A 786 -1.75 -38.46 13.74
C TRP A 786 -1.57 -39.98 13.88
N VAL A 787 -1.76 -40.50 15.10
CA VAL A 787 -1.78 -41.93 15.41
C VAL A 787 -3.24 -42.38 15.46
N ASP A 788 -3.58 -43.38 14.67
CA ASP A 788 -4.93 -43.97 14.67
C ASP A 788 -5.00 -44.93 15.87
N GLU A 789 -5.66 -44.52 16.98
CA GLU A 789 -5.67 -45.29 18.24
C GLU A 789 -6.19 -46.72 18.08
N GLU A 790 -7.01 -46.97 17.06
CA GLU A 790 -7.63 -48.28 16.81
C GLU A 790 -6.95 -49.09 15.69
N SER A 791 -5.87 -48.62 15.05
CA SER A 791 -5.26 -49.35 13.93
C SER A 791 -3.75 -49.23 13.73
N PHE A 792 -3.11 -50.39 13.92
CA PHE A 792 -1.75 -50.83 13.57
C PHE A 792 -0.59 -50.45 14.51
N ASP A 793 0.22 -51.47 14.78
CA ASP A 793 1.50 -51.61 15.51
C ASP A 793 2.64 -50.66 15.07
N ILE A 794 2.36 -49.48 14.52
CA ILE A 794 3.36 -48.58 13.93
C ILE A 794 3.32 -47.22 14.63
N THR A 795 4.20 -47.07 15.62
CA THR A 795 4.42 -45.83 16.38
C THR A 795 5.42 -44.88 15.72
N THR A 796 6.16 -45.32 14.68
CA THR A 796 7.28 -44.57 14.09
C THR A 796 7.17 -44.42 12.56
N ARG A 797 7.20 -43.17 12.05
CA ARG A 797 7.27 -42.83 10.61
C ARG A 797 8.07 -41.55 10.39
N ALA A 798 8.85 -41.48 9.32
CA ALA A 798 9.62 -40.29 9.00
C ALA A 798 8.75 -39.17 8.41
N TYR A 799 8.84 -37.98 8.99
CA TYR A 799 8.15 -36.76 8.53
C TYR A 799 9.11 -35.61 8.20
N ALA A 800 10.41 -35.80 8.45
CA ALA A 800 11.46 -34.80 8.33
C ALA A 800 11.05 -33.48 9.00
N THR A 801 10.87 -32.43 8.22
CA THR A 801 10.49 -31.08 8.68
C THR A 801 9.01 -30.77 8.47
N PHE A 802 8.23 -31.69 7.88
CA PHE A 802 6.83 -31.44 7.49
C PHE A 802 5.80 -31.82 8.56
N SER A 803 6.23 -32.35 9.72
CA SER A 803 5.40 -32.85 10.82
C SER A 803 4.42 -33.97 10.46
N ASN A 804 4.13 -34.18 9.17
CA ASN A 804 3.28 -35.23 8.64
C ASN A 804 4.02 -36.02 7.53
N PRO A 805 4.13 -37.36 7.64
CA PRO A 805 4.80 -38.20 6.64
C PRO A 805 4.18 -38.15 5.23
N ASN A 806 2.87 -37.91 5.11
CA ASN A 806 2.21 -37.80 3.79
C ASN A 806 2.60 -36.51 3.09
N VAL A 807 2.65 -35.38 3.82
CA VAL A 807 3.08 -34.07 3.31
C VAL A 807 4.55 -34.13 2.85
N LEU A 808 5.41 -34.83 3.60
CA LEU A 808 6.77 -35.13 3.14
C LEU A 808 6.76 -35.96 1.85
N GLY A 809 5.90 -36.99 1.76
CA GLY A 809 5.74 -37.80 0.56
C GLY A 809 5.33 -36.98 -0.67
N GLU A 810 4.39 -36.04 -0.53
CA GLU A 810 3.96 -35.12 -1.60
C GLU A 810 5.12 -34.30 -2.15
N TYR A 811 5.94 -33.76 -1.25
CA TYR A 811 7.15 -33.03 -1.61
C TYR A 811 8.15 -33.93 -2.35
N LEU A 812 8.43 -35.13 -1.83
CA LEU A 812 9.42 -36.05 -2.40
C LEU A 812 9.03 -36.61 -3.78
N ILE A 813 7.74 -36.79 -4.09
CA ILE A 813 7.28 -37.22 -5.43
C ILE A 813 7.72 -36.22 -6.51
N LEU A 814 7.45 -34.93 -6.28
CA LEU A 814 7.76 -33.89 -7.24
C LEU A 814 9.28 -33.74 -7.41
N VAL A 815 10.03 -33.69 -6.30
CA VAL A 815 11.49 -33.55 -6.35
C VAL A 815 12.16 -34.79 -6.96
N GLY A 816 11.70 -35.98 -6.59
CA GLY A 816 12.19 -37.26 -7.14
C GLY A 816 11.94 -37.37 -8.64
N SER A 817 10.77 -36.94 -9.11
CA SER A 817 10.46 -36.90 -10.54
C SER A 817 11.40 -35.95 -11.29
N LEU A 818 11.68 -34.76 -10.74
CA LEU A 818 12.66 -33.82 -11.32
C LEU A 818 14.08 -34.39 -11.33
N ALA A 819 14.51 -35.06 -10.26
CA ALA A 819 15.80 -35.72 -10.18
C ALA A 819 15.93 -36.79 -11.28
N ALA A 820 14.91 -37.63 -11.47
CA ALA A 820 14.86 -38.60 -12.55
C ALA A 820 14.98 -37.91 -13.92
N GLY A 821 14.18 -36.87 -14.20
CA GLY A 821 14.27 -36.13 -15.46
C GLY A 821 15.65 -35.53 -15.75
N MET A 822 16.36 -35.08 -14.71
CA MET A 822 17.71 -34.51 -14.84
C MET A 822 18.78 -35.56 -15.18
N ILE A 823 18.63 -36.82 -14.75
CA ILE A 823 19.58 -37.91 -15.10
C ILE A 823 19.74 -38.02 -16.63
N TRP A 824 18.63 -38.02 -17.38
CA TRP A 824 18.67 -38.12 -18.84
C TRP A 824 18.96 -36.79 -19.55
N LYS A 825 18.72 -35.65 -18.89
CA LYS A 825 19.04 -34.33 -19.45
C LYS A 825 20.54 -34.04 -19.43
N MET A 826 21.26 -34.48 -18.39
CA MET A 826 22.68 -34.16 -18.22
C MET A 826 23.56 -34.87 -19.26
N LYS A 827 24.51 -34.12 -19.82
CA LYS A 827 25.50 -34.63 -20.80
C LYS A 827 26.75 -35.20 -20.13
N ASN A 828 27.16 -34.65 -18.99
CA ASN A 828 28.37 -35.05 -18.27
C ASN A 828 28.10 -36.21 -17.31
N TRP A 829 29.07 -37.11 -17.19
CA TRP A 829 28.97 -38.27 -16.30
C TRP A 829 28.81 -37.87 -14.83
N CYS A 830 29.57 -36.87 -14.37
CA CYS A 830 29.48 -36.39 -12.98
C CYS A 830 28.07 -35.86 -12.63
N GLY A 831 27.43 -35.14 -13.56
CA GLY A 831 26.07 -34.64 -13.36
C GLY A 831 25.06 -35.78 -13.29
N ARG A 832 25.21 -36.82 -14.14
CA ARG A 832 24.36 -38.01 -14.08
C ARG A 832 24.51 -38.75 -12.75
N LEU A 833 25.75 -39.01 -12.33
CA LEU A 833 26.03 -39.68 -11.06
C LEU A 833 25.43 -38.91 -9.88
N TYR A 834 25.56 -37.58 -9.89
CA TYR A 834 24.99 -36.71 -8.87
C TYR A 834 23.46 -36.84 -8.78
N TYR A 835 22.74 -36.68 -9.90
CA TYR A 835 21.27 -36.77 -9.89
C TYR A 835 20.77 -38.20 -9.63
N THR A 836 21.51 -39.23 -10.03
CA THR A 836 21.22 -40.62 -9.66
C THR A 836 21.34 -40.83 -8.15
N GLY A 837 22.40 -40.29 -7.52
CA GLY A 837 22.57 -40.33 -6.07
C GLY A 837 21.44 -39.61 -5.34
N CYS A 838 21.10 -38.39 -5.76
CA CYS A 838 19.95 -37.65 -5.21
C CYS A 838 18.64 -38.42 -5.38
N PHE A 839 18.38 -38.99 -6.56
CA PHE A 839 17.16 -39.78 -6.82
C PHE A 839 17.07 -41.02 -5.92
N GLY A 840 18.17 -41.76 -5.75
CA GLY A 840 18.23 -42.92 -4.86
C GLY A 840 17.93 -42.54 -3.40
N VAL A 841 18.56 -41.48 -2.91
CA VAL A 841 18.30 -40.92 -1.57
C VAL A 841 16.85 -40.49 -1.40
N ILE A 842 16.26 -39.81 -2.38
CA ILE A 842 14.86 -39.40 -2.36
C ILE A 842 13.92 -40.61 -2.33
N CYS A 843 14.21 -41.66 -3.08
CA CYS A 843 13.44 -42.90 -3.04
C CYS A 843 13.51 -43.58 -1.67
N LEU A 844 14.68 -43.62 -1.04
CA LEU A 844 14.85 -44.13 0.32
C LEU A 844 14.08 -43.29 1.34
N GLY A 845 14.14 -41.95 1.23
CA GLY A 845 13.35 -41.04 2.06
C GLY A 845 11.84 -41.24 1.88
N LEU A 846 11.39 -41.50 0.65
CA LEU A 846 9.98 -41.78 0.36
C LEU A 846 9.53 -43.12 0.95
N VAL A 847 10.37 -44.16 0.89
CA VAL A 847 10.14 -45.43 1.60
C VAL A 847 10.06 -45.22 3.11
N ALA A 848 10.95 -44.42 3.69
CA ALA A 848 10.98 -44.09 5.11
C ALA A 848 9.71 -43.37 5.60
N THR A 849 8.95 -42.70 4.72
CA THR A 849 7.66 -42.09 5.09
C THR A 849 6.56 -43.11 5.35
N GLY A 850 6.65 -44.31 4.78
CA GLY A 850 5.58 -45.32 4.79
C GLY A 850 4.25 -44.85 4.17
N SER A 851 4.24 -43.77 3.37
CA SER A 851 3.03 -43.20 2.77
C SER A 851 2.64 -43.94 1.48
N ARG A 852 1.54 -44.71 1.54
CA ARG A 852 0.99 -45.48 0.41
C ARG A 852 0.65 -44.59 -0.79
N GLY A 853 -0.01 -43.46 -0.53
CA GLY A 853 -0.39 -42.49 -1.56
C GLY A 853 0.84 -41.92 -2.27
N ALA A 854 1.91 -41.61 -1.52
CA ALA A 854 3.12 -41.08 -2.10
C ALA A 854 3.89 -42.12 -2.95
N MET A 855 3.91 -43.39 -2.51
CA MET A 855 4.50 -44.49 -3.27
C MET A 855 3.77 -44.76 -4.57
N LEU A 856 2.44 -44.86 -4.51
CA LEU A 856 1.60 -45.03 -5.70
C LEU A 856 1.73 -43.83 -6.65
N GLY A 857 1.79 -42.61 -6.10
CA GLY A 857 2.03 -41.39 -6.88
C GLY A 857 3.38 -41.41 -7.61
N LEU A 858 4.46 -41.85 -6.95
CA LEU A 858 5.78 -41.98 -7.59
C LEU A 858 5.78 -43.10 -8.65
N MET A 859 5.15 -44.24 -8.38
CA MET A 859 5.02 -45.33 -9.36
C MET A 859 4.26 -44.88 -10.60
N PHE A 860 3.15 -44.17 -10.41
CA PHE A 860 2.37 -43.59 -11.49
C PHE A 860 3.17 -42.54 -12.28
N SER A 861 3.92 -41.69 -11.58
CA SER A 861 4.87 -40.75 -12.19
C SER A 861 5.90 -41.46 -13.07
N ALA A 862 6.53 -42.52 -12.55
CA ALA A 862 7.53 -43.31 -13.27
C ALA A 862 6.92 -44.01 -14.51
N GLY A 863 5.72 -44.58 -14.37
CA GLY A 863 4.98 -45.19 -15.48
C GLY A 863 4.68 -44.18 -16.59
N LEU A 864 4.15 -43.01 -16.24
CA LEU A 864 3.88 -41.94 -17.21
C LEU A 864 5.17 -41.42 -17.84
N PHE A 865 6.25 -41.26 -17.08
CA PHE A 865 7.55 -40.87 -17.60
C PHE A 865 8.04 -41.85 -18.68
N VAL A 866 7.99 -43.16 -18.40
CA VAL A 866 8.38 -44.22 -19.35
C VAL A 866 7.49 -44.19 -20.60
N LEU A 867 6.17 -44.11 -20.44
CA LEU A 867 5.21 -44.09 -21.56
C LEU A 867 5.39 -42.88 -22.48
N LEU A 868 5.66 -41.70 -21.91
CA LEU A 868 5.76 -40.44 -22.65
C LEU A 868 7.16 -40.18 -23.22
N SER A 869 8.20 -40.65 -22.52
CA SER A 869 9.60 -40.28 -22.81
C SER A 869 10.42 -41.41 -23.42
N GLU A 870 10.32 -42.65 -22.92
CA GLU A 870 11.15 -43.79 -23.37
C GLU A 870 10.43 -45.14 -23.29
N LYS A 871 9.62 -45.44 -24.31
CA LYS A 871 8.82 -46.67 -24.38
C LYS A 871 9.65 -47.96 -24.34
N ARG A 872 10.95 -47.89 -24.64
CA ARG A 872 11.86 -49.05 -24.57
C ARG A 872 12.05 -49.57 -23.16
N LEU A 873 11.79 -48.76 -22.13
CA LEU A 873 11.89 -49.16 -20.73
C LEU A 873 10.61 -49.85 -20.21
N ILE A 874 9.56 -50.02 -21.02
CA ILE A 874 8.31 -50.68 -20.62
C ILE A 874 8.56 -52.11 -20.11
N PRO A 875 9.33 -52.99 -20.79
CA PRO A 875 9.58 -54.34 -20.29
C PRO A 875 10.30 -54.33 -18.94
N LEU A 876 11.27 -53.42 -18.76
CA LEU A 876 11.97 -53.26 -17.48
C LEU A 876 11.01 -52.80 -16.37
N GLY A 877 10.10 -51.87 -16.66
CA GLY A 877 9.07 -51.42 -15.72
C GLY A 877 8.12 -52.55 -15.30
N VAL A 878 7.71 -53.41 -16.23
CA VAL A 878 6.88 -54.59 -15.94
C VAL A 878 7.63 -55.58 -15.04
N VAL A 879 8.90 -55.86 -15.36
CA VAL A 879 9.75 -56.74 -14.53
C VAL A 879 9.92 -56.17 -13.12
N LEU A 880 10.23 -54.87 -12.99
CA LEU A 880 10.38 -54.23 -11.68
C LEU A 880 9.07 -54.28 -10.88
N LEU A 881 7.92 -54.07 -11.51
CA LEU A 881 6.61 -54.13 -10.85
C LEU A 881 6.26 -55.56 -10.40
N LEU A 882 6.61 -56.59 -11.18
CA LEU A 882 6.46 -57.99 -10.79
C LEU A 882 7.42 -58.41 -9.67
N LEU A 883 8.60 -57.78 -9.59
CA LEU A 883 9.59 -58.05 -8.54
C LEU A 883 9.34 -57.25 -7.24
N MET A 884 8.47 -56.24 -7.25
CA MET A 884 8.16 -55.42 -6.06
C MET A 884 7.80 -56.20 -4.79
N PRO A 885 6.98 -57.27 -4.82
CA PRO A 885 6.67 -58.07 -3.63
C PRO A 885 7.91 -58.71 -2.98
N PHE A 886 8.96 -58.91 -3.77
CA PHE A 886 10.20 -59.58 -3.35
C PHE A 886 11.31 -58.59 -2.99
N ILE A 887 11.23 -57.34 -3.47
CA ILE A 887 12.23 -56.29 -3.24
C ILE A 887 11.85 -55.41 -2.03
N LEU A 888 10.56 -55.13 -1.85
CA LEU A 888 10.09 -54.25 -0.78
C LEU A 888 10.02 -55.00 0.56
N PRO A 889 10.27 -54.33 1.70
CA PRO A 889 10.05 -54.92 3.02
C PRO A 889 8.60 -55.45 3.15
N ALA A 890 8.43 -56.62 3.79
CA ALA A 890 7.13 -57.30 3.86
C ALA A 890 5.99 -56.43 4.42
N GLY A 891 6.25 -55.62 5.45
CA GLY A 891 5.27 -54.68 6.01
C GLY A 891 4.88 -53.55 5.06
N LEU A 892 5.79 -53.13 4.17
CA LEU A 892 5.52 -52.11 3.16
C LEU A 892 4.70 -52.68 2.01
N TRP A 893 5.02 -53.90 1.55
CA TRP A 893 4.24 -54.61 0.55
C TRP A 893 2.80 -54.87 1.04
N ALA A 894 2.63 -55.33 2.28
CA ALA A 894 1.32 -55.54 2.89
C ALA A 894 0.46 -54.26 2.88
N ARG A 895 1.07 -53.09 3.12
CA ARG A 895 0.40 -51.78 3.04
C ARG A 895 -0.01 -51.39 1.62
N ILE A 896 0.83 -51.64 0.62
CA ILE A 896 0.47 -51.37 -0.77
C ILE A 896 -0.65 -52.31 -1.21
N ALA A 897 -0.55 -53.60 -0.89
CA ALA A 897 -1.55 -54.62 -1.21
C ALA A 897 -2.92 -54.31 -0.54
N SER A 898 -2.92 -53.84 0.71
CA SER A 898 -4.18 -53.49 1.41
C SER A 898 -4.95 -52.33 0.77
N SER A 899 -4.29 -51.51 -0.05
CA SER A 899 -4.96 -50.44 -0.81
C SER A 899 -5.93 -50.97 -1.87
N VAL A 900 -5.78 -52.25 -2.27
CA VAL A 900 -6.62 -52.91 -3.27
C VAL A 900 -7.76 -53.71 -2.62
N THR A 901 -7.54 -54.24 -1.41
CA THR A 901 -8.49 -55.13 -0.73
C THR A 901 -9.52 -54.41 0.14
N MET A 902 -9.40 -53.08 0.34
CA MET A 902 -10.31 -52.24 1.16
C MET A 902 -10.52 -52.76 2.60
N SER A 903 -9.61 -53.61 3.08
CA SER A 903 -9.73 -54.34 4.35
C SER A 903 -9.13 -53.61 5.55
N ASP A 904 -8.90 -52.30 5.44
CA ASP A 904 -8.17 -51.45 6.38
C ASP A 904 -9.09 -50.33 6.90
N SER A 905 -9.13 -50.12 8.23
CA SER A 905 -9.97 -49.13 8.93
C SER A 905 -9.82 -47.71 8.37
N SER A 906 -8.60 -47.33 7.97
CA SER A 906 -8.28 -46.03 7.40
C SER A 906 -8.98 -45.77 6.05
N SER A 907 -9.31 -46.82 5.30
CA SER A 907 -10.05 -46.71 4.03
C SER A 907 -11.55 -46.54 4.28
N LEU A 908 -12.10 -47.25 5.27
CA LEU A 908 -13.49 -47.08 5.69
C LEU A 908 -13.76 -45.68 6.26
N TYR A 909 -12.81 -45.12 7.03
CA TYR A 909 -12.87 -43.74 7.53
C TYR A 909 -12.95 -42.69 6.41
N ARG A 910 -12.19 -42.87 5.31
CA ARG A 910 -12.26 -41.94 4.17
C ARG A 910 -13.57 -42.04 3.41
N VAL A 911 -14.13 -43.25 3.30
CA VAL A 911 -15.44 -43.46 2.64
C VAL A 911 -16.53 -42.69 3.37
N SER A 912 -16.56 -42.70 4.71
CA SER A 912 -17.55 -41.91 5.47
C SER A 912 -17.38 -40.41 5.24
N ILE A 913 -16.16 -39.88 5.27
CA ILE A 913 -15.88 -38.47 4.96
C ILE A 913 -16.32 -38.12 3.54
N TYR A 914 -16.07 -38.99 2.56
CA TYR A 914 -16.46 -38.75 1.16
C TYR A 914 -17.98 -38.75 1.00
N THR A 915 -18.72 -39.58 1.72
CA THR A 915 -20.19 -39.54 1.70
C THR A 915 -20.73 -38.21 2.22
N ALA A 916 -20.24 -37.73 3.37
CA ALA A 916 -20.61 -36.43 3.92
C ALA A 916 -20.18 -35.28 3.00
N ALA A 917 -18.98 -35.35 2.40
CA ALA A 917 -18.49 -34.39 1.41
C ALA A 917 -19.44 -34.28 0.20
N LEU A 918 -19.94 -35.40 -0.32
CA LEU A 918 -20.91 -35.41 -1.42
C LEU A 918 -22.25 -34.79 -1.01
N ASP A 919 -22.70 -35.00 0.22
CA ASP A 919 -23.91 -34.37 0.73
C ASP A 919 -23.75 -32.85 0.94
N ILE A 920 -22.59 -32.38 1.41
CA ILE A 920 -22.26 -30.94 1.43
C ILE A 920 -22.31 -30.37 0.02
N ILE A 921 -21.70 -31.04 -0.97
CA ILE A 921 -21.76 -30.60 -2.37
C ILE A 921 -23.20 -30.50 -2.84
N ARG A 922 -24.08 -31.48 -2.55
CA ARG A 922 -25.50 -31.41 -2.94
C ARG A 922 -26.20 -30.13 -2.45
N HIS A 923 -25.86 -29.65 -1.26
CA HIS A 923 -26.44 -28.45 -0.67
C HIS A 923 -25.78 -27.15 -1.16
N TYR A 924 -24.47 -27.17 -1.44
CA TYR A 924 -23.67 -25.97 -1.73
C TYR A 924 -22.96 -25.97 -3.10
N TRP A 925 -23.41 -26.79 -4.06
CA TRP A 925 -22.67 -27.03 -5.32
C TRP A 925 -22.39 -25.77 -6.16
N VAL A 926 -23.24 -24.74 -6.12
CA VAL A 926 -23.06 -23.53 -6.94
C VAL A 926 -22.03 -22.59 -6.34
N THR A 927 -22.24 -22.20 -5.07
CA THR A 927 -21.46 -21.15 -4.41
C THR A 927 -20.26 -21.68 -3.65
N GLY A 928 -20.27 -22.97 -3.32
CA GLY A 928 -19.40 -23.53 -2.29
C GLY A 928 -19.74 -23.01 -0.90
N ILE A 929 -19.00 -23.49 0.08
CA ILE A 929 -19.06 -23.05 1.49
C ILE A 929 -17.98 -22.00 1.84
N GLY A 930 -17.10 -21.71 0.88
CA GLY A 930 -15.98 -20.80 1.04
C GLY A 930 -14.76 -21.39 1.76
N ILE A 931 -13.63 -20.71 1.61
CA ILE A 931 -12.32 -21.25 1.97
C ILE A 931 -12.20 -21.42 3.50
N GLY A 932 -11.70 -22.58 3.91
CA GLY A 932 -11.43 -22.90 5.32
C GLY A 932 -12.69 -23.15 6.15
N ALA A 933 -13.88 -23.27 5.53
CA ALA A 933 -15.14 -23.50 6.22
C ALA A 933 -15.47 -24.98 6.46
N PHE A 934 -14.73 -25.91 5.82
CA PHE A 934 -15.03 -27.33 5.87
C PHE A 934 -15.18 -27.88 7.29
N ASN A 935 -14.21 -27.61 8.18
CA ASN A 935 -14.23 -28.13 9.56
C ASN A 935 -15.43 -27.61 10.39
N GLN A 936 -16.02 -26.47 10.01
CA GLN A 936 -17.19 -25.92 10.70
C GLN A 936 -18.51 -26.51 10.19
N ILE A 937 -18.55 -26.92 8.91
CA ILE A 937 -19.75 -27.38 8.25
C ILE A 937 -19.84 -28.90 8.23
N TYR A 938 -18.71 -29.61 8.14
CA TYR A 938 -18.64 -31.06 8.14
C TYR A 938 -19.46 -31.74 9.25
N PRO A 939 -19.41 -31.28 10.53
CA PRO A 939 -20.18 -31.90 11.61
C PRO A 939 -21.71 -31.89 11.40
N LEU A 940 -22.24 -31.00 10.55
CA LEU A 940 -23.67 -30.94 10.24
C LEU A 940 -24.12 -32.06 9.27
N PHE A 941 -23.17 -32.71 8.60
CA PHE A 941 -23.43 -33.72 7.56
C PHE A 941 -22.86 -35.10 7.92
N SER A 942 -22.15 -35.24 9.04
CA SER A 942 -21.61 -36.51 9.52
C SER A 942 -22.57 -37.17 10.51
N PHE A 943 -23.05 -38.38 10.20
CA PHE A 943 -24.03 -39.09 11.04
C PHE A 943 -23.42 -40.08 12.05
N GLU A 944 -22.19 -40.58 11.85
CA GLU A 944 -21.62 -41.66 12.71
C GLU A 944 -20.09 -41.67 12.99
N ALA A 945 -19.24 -40.70 12.58
CA ALA A 945 -17.80 -40.78 12.91
C ALA A 945 -17.00 -39.46 12.90
N ALA A 946 -16.05 -39.40 13.85
CA ALA A 946 -14.86 -38.54 14.05
C ALA A 946 -14.74 -37.17 13.34
N ASN A 947 -14.25 -36.18 14.11
CA ASN A 947 -13.94 -34.84 13.62
C ASN A 947 -12.94 -34.90 12.45
N ALA A 948 -13.36 -34.45 11.27
CA ALA A 948 -12.49 -34.32 10.10
C ALA A 948 -12.17 -32.85 9.81
N TYR A 949 -10.89 -32.50 9.78
CA TYR A 949 -10.44 -31.14 9.49
C TYR A 949 -10.50 -30.80 7.99
N HIS A 950 -10.52 -31.81 7.12
CA HIS A 950 -10.62 -31.68 5.66
C HIS A 950 -11.17 -32.95 5.02
N ALA A 951 -11.60 -32.86 3.75
CA ALA A 951 -12.23 -33.95 3.01
C ALA A 951 -11.30 -35.11 2.65
N HIS A 952 -9.99 -35.05 2.94
CA HIS A 952 -9.00 -36.09 2.57
C HIS A 952 -9.00 -36.42 1.06
N ASN A 953 -9.38 -35.43 0.24
CA ASN A 953 -9.36 -35.47 -1.21
C ASN A 953 -9.33 -34.03 -1.70
N LEU A 954 -8.28 -33.64 -2.41
CA LEU A 954 -8.11 -32.29 -2.95
C LEU A 954 -9.33 -31.87 -3.78
N PHE A 955 -9.78 -32.71 -4.71
CA PHE A 955 -10.83 -32.34 -5.64
C PHE A 955 -12.19 -32.16 -4.97
N LEU A 956 -12.52 -33.02 -4.01
CA LEU A 956 -13.74 -32.86 -3.21
C LEU A 956 -13.65 -31.61 -2.34
N GLN A 957 -12.51 -31.36 -1.69
CA GLN A 957 -12.29 -30.15 -0.89
C GLN A 957 -12.49 -28.88 -1.73
N GLU A 958 -11.84 -28.80 -2.90
CA GLU A 958 -11.91 -27.60 -3.75
C GLU A 958 -13.31 -27.39 -4.34
N PHE A 959 -14.05 -28.46 -4.65
CA PHE A 959 -15.46 -28.33 -5.03
C PHE A 959 -16.26 -27.77 -3.87
N ILE A 960 -16.15 -28.38 -2.69
CA ILE A 960 -16.89 -27.93 -1.50
C ILE A 960 -16.63 -26.45 -1.20
N GLU A 961 -15.38 -26.02 -1.19
CA GLU A 961 -15.03 -24.65 -0.79
C GLU A 961 -15.32 -23.62 -1.89
N LEU A 962 -15.03 -23.92 -3.16
CA LEU A 962 -15.11 -22.93 -4.24
C LEU A 962 -16.37 -23.02 -5.10
N GLY A 963 -17.17 -24.08 -4.92
CA GLY A 963 -18.30 -24.41 -5.79
C GLY A 963 -17.88 -24.83 -7.20
N ILE A 964 -18.87 -25.14 -8.03
CA ILE A 964 -18.66 -25.67 -9.40
C ILE A 964 -17.84 -24.74 -10.28
N VAL A 965 -17.96 -23.41 -10.11
CA VAL A 965 -17.24 -22.43 -10.92
C VAL A 965 -15.74 -22.48 -10.61
N GLY A 966 -15.36 -22.38 -9.34
CA GLY A 966 -13.96 -22.44 -8.94
C GLY A 966 -13.33 -23.79 -9.26
N PHE A 967 -14.09 -24.87 -9.04
CA PHE A 967 -13.66 -26.23 -9.37
C PHE A 967 -13.45 -26.44 -10.89
N ALA A 968 -14.37 -25.98 -11.73
CA ALA A 968 -14.21 -26.07 -13.18
C ALA A 968 -13.01 -25.25 -13.68
N VAL A 969 -12.76 -24.08 -13.11
CA VAL A 969 -11.59 -23.26 -13.43
C VAL A 969 -10.29 -23.99 -13.06
N LEU A 970 -10.25 -24.66 -11.90
CA LEU A 970 -9.11 -25.48 -11.48
C LEU A 970 -8.87 -26.64 -12.46
N LEU A 971 -9.91 -27.40 -12.84
CA LEU A 971 -9.79 -28.50 -13.78
C LEU A 971 -9.31 -28.04 -15.15
N LEU A 972 -9.85 -26.94 -15.67
CA LEU A 972 -9.39 -26.34 -16.93
C LEU A 972 -7.92 -25.91 -16.81
N LEU A 973 -7.52 -25.28 -15.70
CA LEU A 973 -6.14 -24.88 -15.47
C LEU A 973 -5.19 -26.07 -15.57
N LEU A 974 -5.52 -27.17 -14.89
CA LEU A 974 -4.75 -28.42 -14.89
C LEU A 974 -4.70 -29.03 -16.30
N LEU A 975 -5.83 -29.11 -16.99
CA LEU A 975 -5.92 -29.63 -18.36
C LEU A 975 -5.02 -28.86 -19.32
N PHE A 976 -5.12 -27.53 -19.32
CA PHE A 976 -4.30 -26.67 -20.18
C PHE A 976 -2.81 -26.72 -19.80
N PHE A 977 -2.48 -26.93 -18.52
CA PHE A 977 -1.11 -27.13 -18.08
C PHE A 977 -0.53 -28.44 -18.65
N PHE A 978 -1.22 -29.57 -18.48
CA PHE A 978 -0.78 -30.85 -19.05
C PHE A 978 -0.73 -30.81 -20.58
N GLN A 979 -1.70 -30.19 -21.23
CA GLN A 979 -1.69 -30.00 -22.68
C GLN A 979 -0.46 -29.22 -23.14
N ARG A 980 -0.05 -28.19 -22.37
CA ARG A 980 1.16 -27.40 -22.68
C ARG A 980 2.44 -28.20 -22.50
N LEU A 981 2.57 -28.97 -21.42
CA LEU A 981 3.70 -29.89 -21.23
C LEU A 981 3.79 -30.90 -22.38
N TYR A 982 2.66 -31.51 -22.75
CA TYR A 982 2.58 -32.50 -23.81
C TYR A 982 2.91 -31.93 -25.19
N SER A 983 2.37 -30.75 -25.51
CA SER A 983 2.73 -30.03 -26.74
C SER A 983 4.22 -29.69 -26.78
N GLY A 984 4.78 -29.23 -25.67
CA GLY A 984 6.22 -28.91 -25.56
C GLY A 984 7.12 -30.14 -25.78
N MET A 985 6.71 -31.31 -25.30
CA MET A 985 7.46 -32.56 -25.51
C MET A 985 7.60 -32.96 -26.99
N ARG A 986 6.62 -32.58 -27.84
CA ARG A 986 6.65 -32.90 -29.28
C ARG A 986 7.63 -32.04 -30.07
N THR A 987 7.87 -30.81 -29.61
CA THR A 987 8.75 -29.83 -30.27
C THR A 987 10.13 -29.71 -29.61
N ALA A 988 10.28 -30.22 -28.38
CA ALA A 988 11.51 -30.14 -27.62
C ALA A 988 12.61 -31.10 -28.13
N PRO A 989 13.90 -30.69 -28.05
CA PRO A 989 15.02 -31.61 -28.21
C PRO A 989 14.94 -32.80 -27.26
N LYS A 990 15.48 -33.97 -27.67
CA LYS A 990 15.35 -35.25 -26.94
C LYS A 990 15.70 -35.13 -25.44
N ARG A 991 16.72 -34.36 -25.08
CA ARG A 991 17.13 -34.11 -23.68
C ARG A 991 16.09 -33.38 -22.83
N PHE A 992 15.36 -32.41 -23.41
CA PHE A 992 14.31 -31.67 -22.72
C PHE A 992 13.00 -32.45 -22.65
N ARG A 993 12.77 -33.36 -23.59
CA ARG A 993 11.62 -34.27 -23.57
C ARG A 993 11.58 -35.12 -22.29
N PHE A 994 12.72 -35.62 -21.84
CA PHE A 994 12.80 -36.35 -20.56
C PHE A 994 12.41 -35.47 -19.37
N LEU A 995 12.97 -34.26 -19.26
CA LEU A 995 12.62 -33.34 -18.18
C LEU A 995 11.12 -32.96 -18.19
N LEU A 996 10.55 -32.71 -19.37
CA LEU A 996 9.12 -32.41 -19.51
C LEU A 996 8.23 -33.62 -19.18
N GLY A 997 8.63 -34.84 -19.58
CA GLY A 997 7.93 -36.07 -19.21
C GLY A 997 8.00 -36.35 -17.71
N ALA A 998 9.09 -35.98 -17.06
CA ALA A 998 9.25 -36.08 -15.61
C ALA A 998 8.38 -35.07 -14.86
N ILE A 999 8.30 -33.82 -15.34
CA ILE A 999 7.39 -32.80 -14.80
C ILE A 999 5.93 -33.25 -14.98
N PHE A 1000 5.58 -33.81 -16.14
CA PHE A 1000 4.25 -34.35 -16.43
C PHE A 1000 3.91 -35.51 -15.47
N GLY A 1001 4.78 -36.53 -15.42
CA GLY A 1001 4.59 -37.70 -14.55
C GLY A 1001 4.53 -37.31 -13.08
N GLY A 1002 5.45 -36.49 -12.60
CA GLY A 1002 5.54 -36.09 -11.21
C GLY A 1002 4.32 -35.32 -10.73
N PHE A 1003 3.84 -34.37 -11.54
CA PHE A 1003 2.65 -33.61 -11.20
C PHE A 1003 1.39 -34.47 -11.26
N ALA A 1004 1.27 -35.38 -12.24
CA ALA A 1004 0.17 -36.32 -12.30
C ALA A 1004 0.19 -37.32 -11.12
N GLY A 1005 1.39 -37.75 -10.69
CA GLY A 1005 1.58 -38.57 -9.49
C GLY A 1005 1.16 -37.85 -8.21
N LEU A 1006 1.48 -36.57 -8.07
CA LEU A 1006 1.01 -35.74 -6.97
C LEU A 1006 -0.53 -35.60 -6.97
N LEU A 1007 -1.15 -35.35 -8.13
CA LEU A 1007 -2.61 -35.27 -8.24
C LEU A 1007 -3.30 -36.61 -7.95
N LEU A 1008 -2.68 -37.74 -8.31
CA LEU A 1008 -3.14 -39.07 -7.94
C LEU A 1008 -3.13 -39.25 -6.42
N GLN A 1009 -2.06 -38.82 -5.74
CA GLN A 1009 -2.05 -38.79 -4.28
C GLN A 1009 -3.15 -37.87 -3.71
N GLY A 1010 -3.40 -36.73 -4.35
CA GLY A 1010 -4.46 -35.78 -4.01
C GLY A 1010 -5.89 -36.34 -4.14
N LEU A 1011 -6.09 -37.52 -4.74
CA LEU A 1011 -7.38 -38.23 -4.66
C LEU A 1011 -7.60 -38.90 -3.29
N THR A 1012 -6.54 -39.02 -2.49
CA THR A 1012 -6.53 -39.73 -1.21
C THR A 1012 -6.03 -38.87 -0.05
N ASP A 1013 -5.65 -37.62 -0.32
CA ASP A 1013 -5.26 -36.63 0.69
C ASP A 1013 -5.58 -35.20 0.23
N HIS A 1014 -5.63 -34.24 1.16
CA HIS A 1014 -5.80 -32.82 0.84
C HIS A 1014 -4.45 -32.10 0.76
N LEU A 1015 -3.87 -32.02 -0.45
CA LEU A 1015 -2.54 -31.46 -0.69
C LEU A 1015 -2.34 -30.03 -0.16
N TRP A 1016 -3.41 -29.25 -0.05
CA TRP A 1016 -3.34 -27.83 0.33
C TRP A 1016 -3.59 -27.57 1.81
N PHE A 1017 -3.68 -28.63 2.62
CA PHE A 1017 -3.70 -28.51 4.08
C PHE A 1017 -2.43 -27.81 4.59
N ASP A 1018 -1.27 -28.15 4.02
CA ASP A 1018 -0.01 -27.48 4.31
C ASP A 1018 0.33 -26.45 3.22
N TYR A 1019 0.35 -25.17 3.61
CA TYR A 1019 0.66 -24.06 2.72
C TYR A 1019 2.07 -24.13 2.10
N ARG A 1020 3.01 -24.89 2.68
CA ARG A 1020 4.33 -25.15 2.06
C ARG A 1020 4.16 -25.94 0.75
N ILE A 1021 3.22 -26.88 0.72
CA ILE A 1021 2.89 -27.64 -0.50
C ILE A 1021 2.10 -26.77 -1.47
N VAL A 1022 1.22 -25.87 -1.00
CA VAL A 1022 0.56 -24.87 -1.87
C VAL A 1022 1.60 -24.03 -2.62
N LEU A 1023 2.60 -23.50 -1.91
CA LEU A 1023 3.69 -22.75 -2.50
C LEU A 1023 4.46 -23.59 -3.52
N PHE A 1024 4.79 -24.82 -3.15
CA PHE A 1024 5.53 -25.73 -4.02
C PHE A 1024 4.77 -26.10 -5.28
N PHE A 1025 3.45 -26.33 -5.17
CA PHE A 1025 2.53 -26.62 -6.26
C PHE A 1025 2.56 -25.51 -7.32
N TRP A 1026 2.38 -24.24 -6.91
CA TRP A 1026 2.39 -23.11 -7.85
C TRP A 1026 3.78 -22.83 -8.42
N CYS A 1027 4.83 -23.05 -7.63
CA CYS A 1027 6.21 -22.98 -8.10
C CYS A 1027 6.47 -24.03 -9.18
N PHE A 1028 6.03 -25.27 -8.98
CA PHE A 1028 6.21 -26.39 -9.90
C PHE A 1028 5.51 -26.16 -11.24
N ILE A 1029 4.27 -25.65 -11.24
CA ILE A 1029 3.57 -25.26 -12.47
C ILE A 1029 4.35 -24.15 -13.19
N GLY A 1030 4.85 -23.15 -12.45
CA GLY A 1030 5.67 -22.06 -13.00
C GLY A 1030 6.96 -22.56 -13.67
N ILE A 1031 7.68 -23.49 -13.02
CA ILE A 1031 8.88 -24.16 -13.56
C ILE A 1031 8.53 -25.01 -14.79
N GLY A 1032 7.40 -25.71 -14.78
CA GLY A 1032 6.91 -26.48 -15.93
C GLY A 1032 6.68 -25.60 -17.17
N MET A 1033 5.99 -24.47 -16.99
CA MET A 1033 5.77 -23.49 -18.06
C MET A 1033 7.07 -22.85 -18.55
N ALA A 1034 8.02 -22.57 -17.64
CA ALA A 1034 9.35 -22.10 -18.02
C ALA A 1034 10.13 -23.16 -18.82
N THR A 1035 10.04 -24.43 -18.43
CA THR A 1035 10.73 -25.55 -19.09
C THR A 1035 10.26 -25.74 -20.53
N VAL A 1036 8.94 -25.71 -20.78
CA VAL A 1036 8.38 -25.79 -22.14
C VAL A 1036 8.97 -24.69 -23.03
N ARG A 1037 8.96 -23.46 -22.53
CA ARG A 1037 9.49 -22.30 -23.28
C ARG A 1037 10.98 -22.40 -23.56
N VAL A 1038 11.78 -22.80 -22.56
CA VAL A 1038 13.24 -22.96 -22.73
C VAL A 1038 13.54 -24.08 -23.74
N ALA A 1039 12.75 -25.15 -23.72
CA ALA A 1039 12.87 -26.26 -24.66
C ALA A 1039 12.52 -25.85 -26.10
N GLU A 1040 11.41 -25.13 -26.31
CA GLU A 1040 10.98 -24.61 -27.62
C GLU A 1040 12.05 -23.70 -28.23
N LYS A 1041 12.57 -22.73 -27.46
CA LYS A 1041 13.64 -21.83 -27.93
C LYS A 1041 14.92 -22.55 -28.34
N LYS A 1042 15.25 -23.66 -27.66
CA LYS A 1042 16.43 -24.48 -28.01
C LYS A 1042 16.17 -25.31 -29.26
N GLY A 1043 14.97 -25.87 -29.42
CA GLY A 1043 14.58 -26.61 -30.62
C GLY A 1043 14.58 -25.74 -31.88
N GLU A 1044 14.08 -24.51 -31.79
CA GLU A 1044 14.13 -23.53 -32.88
C GLU A 1044 15.57 -23.25 -33.32
N ARG A 1045 16.48 -23.00 -32.38
CA ARG A 1045 17.91 -22.75 -32.69
C ARG A 1045 18.62 -23.97 -33.28
N GLU A 1046 18.41 -25.17 -32.74
CA GLU A 1046 19.03 -26.40 -33.27
C GLU A 1046 18.50 -26.71 -34.70
N THR A 1047 17.27 -26.32 -35.02
CA THR A 1047 16.70 -26.45 -36.37
C THR A 1047 17.22 -25.38 -37.33
N GLU A 1048 17.46 -24.15 -36.85
CA GLU A 1048 18.11 -23.07 -37.62
C GLU A 1048 19.60 -23.35 -37.88
N GLU A 1049 20.31 -24.03 -36.97
CA GLU A 1049 21.73 -24.40 -37.15
C GLU A 1049 21.92 -25.61 -38.08
N MET A 1050 20.87 -26.43 -38.28
CA MET A 1050 20.87 -27.58 -39.21
C MET A 1050 20.44 -27.22 -40.66
N LYS A 1051 19.83 -26.05 -40.86
CA LYS A 1051 19.44 -25.51 -42.16
C LYS A 1051 20.51 -24.56 -42.67
#